data_AF-A0A1Q5PKJ4-F1
#
_entry.id   AF-A0A1Q5PKJ4-F1
#
_cell.length_a   1.000
_cell.length_b   1.000
_cell.length_c   1.000
_cell.angle_alpha   90.00
_cell.angle_beta   90.00
_cell.angle_gamma   90.00
#
_symmetry.space_group_name_H-M   'P 1'
#
loop_
_entity.id
_entity.type
_entity.pdbx_description
1 polymer ?
#
loop_
_entity_poly.entity_id
_entity_poly.type
_entity_poly.pdbx_seq_one_letter_code
_entity_poly.pdbx_strand_id
1 'polypeptide(L)'
;MSLKIGKSSFRAKTLRAVSLVSAGALALTGVMLAPSVALAAGEPTNWALQSNGGAVTASGQEVAGIWGPEKLNDGVIDVTSPKRQQSRWSSNTSDDAWAIVTFAQPKTLHHINLVWEAACPKKWDLLISEDGNAFEKIAFSDAQACPAAGEAAKETFAIPAEKSSTPIKAVKLQVRERTPFAGVKYGASLWEMEAWDKAEPAPVLPSQGGVGSSLVPKPVSMTHDESATGFTVNAETKISAPSELQSEADLLATTLRGSTGFPVPVENDSAATENVIKLALGAVEGSTKDEAYSLVSTENTVTITGVGAHGVFNGTRTLLQLLPGFVQMKTPVISNWTVPAVTIKDWPRYEYRGMMLDIARSFVPKEDIMKLIDTLSQYKISRLHIHLSDDQGWRIEITNEGREAGDTIDYTKLTEISGKTAMLPHNQQASREMGRTGFLTQADYRELQAYAAAHHVMIVPEIDLPGHTNAALHAIPELNIDGSSHIATADEPTAPANGTGAVGYSYLHPTDPVAKTFVRHVLGQISEMTTGDYIHIGGDEPHALTQVYDHATYNAYLGEVMGMVRGFGKTPLGWNEIAQADGITAGDVMHYWTGNAGPTRDAVNNHGAKVLLSRGDKSYIDQKYNSKTPLALTWACQGNCDFQSYYDWNPRTFINLPTDDAIIGTEAPLWSETVRGLDQVEFLTFNRTLAHAEIGWTPQDVRDRTDFAKRISQIGVDLNATGSNFYDGTDGNWGYDVAGVKSVATAPDATFQLGYLSAPGTKVTADATKVAADRTNDVDGRSNSLVGNSGMSVMVNWGDGSAEEAATITSTLPRTAYNASGMYVLTGSHAYATPGEKTVTLKIGDRTATAKIMVDPSATATEPLFTPWTPTEDAAIELGQEIAKPLDRVAFSATGFEPNTLVDVTLGDVNLGQVRPDANGARSTYILIPKDTQPGVYQVRAAHGDRSATTQITIWAEPSAASGLKIPVNGVTVDSYDSEETSGETAPNGLASSAADGNPNTFWHTKWSGGADQFPHFISLNLNQQCKVSGFEYTPRQDSQNTRIKDYEIYTSMDGTEWGQAVATGRFDRSTAVKYIPFTEVQARYVKLVGLNSHNGDAFAGAGELRVDGLCGDGQPLSVVAGANAVELTDDASAPVTVRAEEGTQVPVAVRHIPMAGQVTLWANSGHKLLGHQDAQAGGTIDFSFEMKAEYDGEDFVVVTPTDRRYFRLELGAPEPTVEPTVEPTVEPTVEPTVEPTV
;
A
#
# COMPACT_ATOMS: atom_id res chain seq x y z
N MET A 1 -57.65 24.38 4.08
CA MET A 1 -58.65 24.14 3.02
C MET A 1 -58.65 22.65 2.71
N SER A 2 -59.58 21.93 3.37
CA SER A 2 -60.61 21.06 2.76
C SER A 2 -60.11 19.66 2.44
N LEU A 3 -60.26 18.71 3.37
CA LEU A 3 -61.45 17.83 3.62
C LEU A 3 -61.35 16.56 2.75
N LYS A 4 -61.63 15.31 3.15
CA LYS A 4 -62.19 14.63 4.36
C LYS A 4 -62.17 13.12 3.94
N ILE A 5 -62.04 12.06 4.75
CA ILE A 5 -62.93 11.39 5.73
C ILE A 5 -62.15 10.09 6.11
N GLY A 6 -62.08 9.53 7.31
CA GLY A 6 -62.61 9.87 8.62
C GLY A 6 -62.48 8.71 9.62
N LYS A 7 -62.52 9.07 10.92
CA LYS A 7 -62.91 8.32 12.15
C LYS A 7 -61.94 7.21 12.64
N SER A 8 -61.60 7.08 13.93
CA SER A 8 -62.10 7.69 15.18
C SER A 8 -61.16 7.38 16.37
N SER A 9 -60.86 8.41 17.18
CA SER A 9 -60.78 8.53 18.67
C SER A 9 -60.39 7.33 19.57
N PHE A 10 -59.60 7.42 20.66
CA PHE A 10 -59.68 8.34 21.82
C PHE A 10 -58.40 8.21 22.70
N ARG A 11 -58.01 9.27 23.43
CA ARG A 11 -56.97 9.31 24.49
C ARG A 11 -57.58 8.99 25.87
N ALA A 12 -56.83 8.32 26.77
CA ALA A 12 -56.79 8.63 28.21
C ALA A 12 -55.68 7.88 28.98
N LYS A 13 -55.20 8.52 30.06
CA LYS A 13 -54.14 8.16 31.03
C LYS A 13 -54.62 7.22 32.15
N THR A 14 -53.70 6.45 32.76
CA THR A 14 -53.67 6.05 34.21
C THR A 14 -52.29 5.43 34.50
N LEU A 15 -51.37 5.97 35.32
CA LEU A 15 -51.24 6.11 36.79
C LEU A 15 -51.18 4.82 37.64
N ARG A 16 -50.00 4.61 38.28
CA ARG A 16 -49.64 3.94 39.56
C ARG A 16 -50.56 2.86 40.15
N ALA A 17 -50.00 1.69 40.50
CA ALA A 17 -49.66 1.29 41.89
C ALA A 17 -49.60 -0.24 42.10
N VAL A 18 -48.50 -0.69 42.70
CA VAL A 18 -48.34 -1.66 43.80
C VAL A 18 -49.31 -2.86 43.89
N SER A 19 -48.74 -4.06 43.93
CA SER A 19 -49.26 -5.17 44.73
C SER A 19 -48.10 -6.01 45.27
N LEU A 20 -48.14 -6.23 46.59
CA LEU A 20 -47.14 -6.83 47.45
C LEU A 20 -47.88 -7.84 48.32
N VAL A 21 -47.52 -9.13 48.27
CA VAL A 21 -47.92 -10.22 49.21
C VAL A 21 -46.78 -11.27 49.14
N SER A 22 -45.78 -11.32 50.04
CA SER A 22 -45.67 -12.11 51.29
C SER A 22 -45.95 -13.62 51.15
N ALA A 23 -45.28 -14.59 51.80
CA ALA A 23 -44.07 -14.72 52.60
C ALA A 23 -43.85 -16.23 52.89
N GLY A 24 -42.60 -16.68 53.12
CA GLY A 24 -42.27 -17.73 54.09
C GLY A 24 -41.69 -19.07 53.59
N ALA A 25 -40.39 -19.30 53.84
CA ALA A 25 -39.87 -20.44 54.63
C ALA A 25 -38.35 -20.32 54.92
N LEU A 26 -38.01 -20.37 56.22
CA LEU A 26 -36.71 -20.60 56.89
C LEU A 26 -36.09 -21.97 56.48
N ALA A 27 -34.82 -22.35 56.66
CA ALA A 27 -33.60 -21.82 57.31
C ALA A 27 -32.40 -22.76 56.99
N LEU A 28 -31.21 -22.35 57.47
CA LEU A 28 -29.96 -23.10 57.73
C LEU A 28 -28.87 -23.11 56.66
N THR A 29 -27.87 -22.25 56.85
CA THR A 29 -26.45 -22.64 56.75
C THR A 29 -25.61 -21.80 57.73
N GLY A 30 -24.69 -22.49 58.41
CA GLY A 30 -23.89 -21.95 59.50
C GLY A 30 -22.80 -20.99 59.07
N VAL A 31 -22.44 -20.12 60.00
CA VAL A 31 -21.30 -19.22 59.95
C VAL A 31 -20.02 -20.05 60.03
N MET A 32 -19.22 -20.09 58.96
CA MET A 32 -17.78 -20.29 59.07
C MET A 32 -17.10 -18.92 59.12
N LEU A 33 -16.42 -18.66 60.23
CA LEU A 33 -15.47 -17.58 60.40
C LEU A 33 -14.28 -17.82 59.44
N ALA A 34 -14.12 -16.96 58.44
CA ALA A 34 -12.87 -16.86 57.69
C ALA A 34 -11.78 -16.24 58.58
N PRO A 35 -10.53 -16.71 58.50
CA PRO A 35 -9.44 -16.11 59.25
C PRO A 35 -9.21 -14.67 58.76
N SER A 36 -9.03 -13.77 59.72
CA SER A 36 -8.56 -12.41 59.48
C SER A 36 -7.18 -12.47 58.84
N VAL A 37 -7.14 -12.34 57.51
CA VAL A 37 -5.93 -11.99 56.79
C VAL A 37 -5.57 -10.57 57.25
N ALA A 38 -4.43 -10.43 57.89
CA ALA A 38 -3.84 -9.12 58.14
C ALA A 38 -3.63 -8.47 56.77
N LEU A 39 -4.43 -7.44 56.47
CA LEU A 39 -4.29 -6.60 55.28
C LEU A 39 -2.84 -6.12 55.19
N ALA A 40 -2.18 -6.51 54.10
CA ALA A 40 -0.97 -5.84 53.64
C ALA A 40 -1.22 -4.32 53.58
N ALA A 41 -0.18 -3.53 53.82
CA ALA A 41 -0.25 -2.07 53.78
C ALA A 41 -0.92 -1.61 52.46
N GLY A 42 -2.05 -0.89 52.58
CA GLY A 42 -3.04 -0.76 51.50
C GLY A 42 -2.56 -0.15 50.19
N GLU A 43 -3.13 -0.58 49.07
CA GLU A 43 -2.91 -0.05 47.72
C GLU A 43 -3.21 1.46 47.62
N PRO A 44 -2.56 2.20 46.69
CA PRO A 44 -2.94 3.59 46.39
C PRO A 44 -4.43 3.70 46.04
N THR A 45 -5.12 4.66 46.64
CA THR A 45 -6.57 4.84 46.47
C THR A 45 -6.90 6.25 45.96
N ASN A 46 -7.64 6.34 44.84
CA ASN A 46 -8.24 7.59 44.39
C ASN A 46 -9.51 7.91 45.19
N TRP A 47 -9.39 8.72 46.23
CA TRP A 47 -10.49 9.09 47.11
C TRP A 47 -11.50 10.07 46.50
N ALA A 48 -11.20 10.67 45.35
CA ALA A 48 -12.17 11.48 44.63
C ALA A 48 -13.28 10.63 44.01
N LEU A 49 -12.96 9.40 43.58
CA LEU A 49 -13.86 8.50 42.84
C LEU A 49 -15.21 8.34 43.56
N GLN A 50 -16.30 8.39 42.81
CA GLN A 50 -17.67 8.37 43.33
C GLN A 50 -17.95 7.13 44.20
N SER A 51 -17.38 5.98 43.84
CA SER A 51 -17.50 4.73 44.61
C SER A 51 -16.95 4.84 46.04
N ASN A 52 -16.05 5.79 46.30
CA ASN A 52 -15.50 6.09 47.62
C ASN A 52 -16.36 7.09 48.43
N GLY A 53 -17.55 7.42 47.95
CA GLY A 53 -18.51 8.32 48.61
C GLY A 53 -18.17 9.81 48.47
N GLY A 54 -17.30 10.18 47.52
CA GLY A 54 -17.02 11.57 47.17
C GLY A 54 -18.23 12.24 46.50
N ALA A 55 -18.61 13.43 46.98
CA ALA A 55 -19.65 14.25 46.39
C ALA A 55 -19.04 15.41 45.60
N VAL A 56 -19.61 15.75 44.45
CA VAL A 56 -19.14 16.87 43.62
C VAL A 56 -20.19 17.97 43.53
N THR A 57 -19.73 19.21 43.63
CA THR A 57 -20.55 20.41 43.39
C THR A 57 -19.80 21.34 42.44
N ALA A 58 -20.51 22.16 41.67
CA ALA A 58 -19.92 23.13 40.77
C ALA A 58 -20.76 24.39 40.65
N SER A 59 -20.16 25.48 40.15
CA SER A 59 -20.82 26.75 39.84
C SER A 59 -21.89 26.62 38.74
N GLY A 60 -21.83 25.56 37.94
CA GLY A 60 -22.77 25.29 36.87
C GLY A 60 -22.26 24.21 35.91
N GLN A 61 -23.01 24.01 34.84
CA GLN A 61 -22.68 23.10 33.74
C GLN A 61 -23.10 23.71 32.40
N GLU A 62 -22.39 23.40 31.31
CA GLU A 62 -22.67 23.90 29.95
C GLU A 62 -23.97 23.32 29.40
N VAL A 63 -24.17 22.01 29.53
CA VAL A 63 -25.34 21.29 29.00
C VAL A 63 -26.00 20.50 30.11
N ALA A 64 -27.24 20.87 30.44
CA ALA A 64 -27.96 20.27 31.55
C ALA A 64 -28.25 18.77 31.32
N GLY A 65 -27.84 17.94 32.29
CA GLY A 65 -28.07 16.49 32.29
C GLY A 65 -27.12 15.68 31.40
N ILE A 66 -26.02 16.28 30.91
CA ILE A 66 -25.01 15.60 30.10
C ILE A 66 -23.61 15.75 30.70
N TRP A 67 -23.11 16.99 30.83
CA TRP A 67 -21.74 17.28 31.28
C TRP A 67 -21.71 17.89 32.69
N GLY A 68 -22.37 17.20 33.62
CA GLY A 68 -22.56 17.68 34.99
C GLY A 68 -21.36 17.46 35.92
N PRO A 69 -21.38 18.04 37.12
CA PRO A 69 -20.28 17.94 38.09
C PRO A 69 -19.99 16.50 38.52
N GLU A 70 -20.98 15.61 38.51
CA GLU A 70 -20.83 14.19 38.80
C GLU A 70 -19.85 13.47 37.86
N LYS A 71 -19.53 14.08 36.72
CA LYS A 71 -18.57 13.57 35.74
C LYS A 71 -17.12 13.82 36.10
N LEU A 72 -16.84 14.69 37.08
CA LEU A 72 -15.45 14.94 37.52
C LEU A 72 -14.85 13.80 38.34
N ASN A 73 -15.68 12.86 38.80
CA ASN A 73 -15.24 11.83 39.71
C ASN A 73 -15.87 10.46 39.43
N ASP A 74 -16.33 10.22 38.20
CA ASP A 74 -16.93 8.93 37.84
C ASP A 74 -15.91 7.92 37.30
N GLY A 75 -14.66 8.35 37.11
CA GLY A 75 -13.55 7.49 36.69
C GLY A 75 -13.55 7.17 35.20
N VAL A 76 -14.32 7.90 34.39
CA VAL A 76 -14.46 7.66 32.95
C VAL A 76 -13.78 8.76 32.15
N ILE A 77 -12.82 8.38 31.30
CA ILE A 77 -12.17 9.27 30.34
C ILE A 77 -12.36 8.66 28.94
N ASP A 78 -13.31 9.20 28.16
CA ASP A 78 -13.77 8.61 26.90
C ASP A 78 -13.67 9.59 25.72
N VAL A 79 -12.45 10.07 25.47
CA VAL A 79 -12.13 11.10 24.46
C VAL A 79 -12.67 10.80 23.05
N THR A 80 -12.85 9.52 22.72
CA THR A 80 -13.32 9.04 21.41
C THR A 80 -14.83 8.87 21.30
N SER A 81 -15.58 8.97 22.41
CA SER A 81 -17.04 8.89 22.38
C SER A 81 -17.65 10.07 21.60
N PRO A 82 -18.81 9.90 20.94
CA PRO A 82 -19.55 11.03 20.37
C PRO A 82 -19.75 12.14 21.42
N LYS A 83 -19.56 13.42 21.06
CA LYS A 83 -19.51 14.53 22.03
C LYS A 83 -20.60 14.51 23.10
N ARG A 84 -21.86 14.24 22.73
CA ARG A 84 -22.99 14.20 23.69
C ARG A 84 -22.98 13.01 24.67
N GLN A 85 -22.13 12.01 24.44
CA GLN A 85 -21.99 10.81 25.26
C GLN A 85 -20.72 10.85 26.13
N GLN A 86 -19.81 11.80 25.86
CA GLN A 86 -18.57 11.96 26.60
C GLN A 86 -18.82 12.22 28.10
N SER A 87 -18.09 11.49 28.94
CA SER A 87 -18.06 11.62 30.39
C SER A 87 -17.05 12.69 30.78
N ARG A 88 -17.53 13.93 30.88
CA ARG A 88 -16.73 15.08 31.29
C ARG A 88 -17.61 16.11 31.96
N TRP A 89 -17.03 16.90 32.86
CA TRP A 89 -17.67 18.12 33.31
C TRP A 89 -17.27 19.27 32.39
N SER A 90 -18.24 20.08 32.00
CA SER A 90 -18.01 21.36 31.33
C SER A 90 -18.78 22.43 32.10
N SER A 91 -18.08 23.46 32.57
CA SER A 91 -18.68 24.57 33.31
C SER A 91 -19.65 25.41 32.48
N ASN A 92 -20.42 26.28 33.13
CA ASN A 92 -21.17 27.32 32.41
C ASN A 92 -20.21 28.33 31.73
N THR A 93 -20.75 29.25 30.93
CA THR A 93 -19.93 30.22 30.20
C THR A 93 -19.44 31.40 31.06
N SER A 94 -19.05 31.15 32.31
CA SER A 94 -18.50 32.13 33.25
C SER A 94 -16.98 32.00 33.37
N ASP A 95 -16.26 33.13 33.37
CA ASP A 95 -14.82 33.13 33.68
C ASP A 95 -14.54 32.94 35.19
N ASP A 96 -15.57 33.00 36.04
CA ASP A 96 -15.55 32.69 37.48
C ASP A 96 -16.28 31.36 37.77
N ALA A 97 -15.90 30.30 37.05
CA ALA A 97 -16.45 28.96 37.24
C ALA A 97 -15.66 28.19 38.29
N TRP A 98 -16.30 27.25 39.00
CA TRP A 98 -15.60 26.41 39.98
C TRP A 98 -16.23 25.02 40.08
N ALA A 99 -15.44 24.04 40.53
CA ALA A 99 -15.89 22.71 40.92
C ALA A 99 -15.19 22.24 42.19
N ILE A 100 -15.91 21.54 43.06
CA ILE A 100 -15.44 21.04 44.36
C ILE A 100 -15.78 19.56 44.48
N VAL A 101 -14.76 18.72 44.66
CA VAL A 101 -14.92 17.32 45.12
C VAL A 101 -14.75 17.31 46.64
N THR A 102 -15.77 16.85 47.35
CA THR A 102 -15.80 16.70 48.81
C THR A 102 -15.77 15.22 49.16
N PHE A 103 -14.78 14.77 49.92
CA PHE A 103 -14.65 13.37 50.29
C PHE A 103 -15.65 12.97 51.38
N ALA A 104 -16.08 11.71 51.41
CA ALA A 104 -16.97 11.19 52.45
C ALA A 104 -16.41 11.43 53.87
N GLN A 105 -15.10 11.21 54.03
CA GLN A 105 -14.33 11.48 55.25
C GLN A 105 -13.03 12.22 54.87
N PRO A 106 -12.48 13.09 55.73
CA PRO A 106 -11.18 13.71 55.47
C PRO A 106 -10.08 12.67 55.19
N LYS A 107 -9.21 12.95 54.22
CA LYS A 107 -8.13 12.04 53.75
C LYS A 107 -6.79 12.74 53.70
N THR A 108 -5.74 12.07 54.13
CA THR A 108 -4.37 12.47 53.81
C THR A 108 -4.10 12.14 52.36
N LEU A 109 -3.67 13.13 51.58
CA LEU A 109 -3.44 12.99 50.15
C LEU A 109 -1.94 13.09 49.84
N HIS A 110 -1.50 12.34 48.83
CA HIS A 110 -0.17 12.44 48.22
C HIS A 110 -0.16 13.45 47.07
N HIS A 111 -1.16 13.37 46.18
CA HIS A 111 -1.25 14.24 45.01
C HIS A 111 -2.68 14.34 44.46
N ILE A 112 -2.91 15.32 43.61
CA ILE A 112 -4.16 15.56 42.87
C ILE A 112 -3.84 15.56 41.38
N ASN A 113 -4.66 14.89 40.58
CA ASN A 113 -4.56 14.96 39.12
C ASN A 113 -5.73 15.75 38.54
N LEU A 114 -5.44 16.63 37.58
CA LEU A 114 -6.44 17.29 36.74
C LEU A 114 -6.30 16.75 35.31
N VAL A 115 -7.35 16.17 34.75
CA VAL A 115 -7.37 15.64 33.39
C VAL A 115 -8.15 16.57 32.48
N TRP A 116 -7.44 17.36 31.68
CA TRP A 116 -8.00 18.42 30.85
C TRP A 116 -8.59 17.91 29.53
N GLU A 117 -9.70 18.52 29.12
CA GLU A 117 -10.21 18.46 27.74
C GLU A 117 -9.69 19.66 26.92
N ALA A 118 -9.88 19.66 25.60
CA ALA A 118 -9.44 20.74 24.70
C ALA A 118 -9.97 22.14 25.08
N ALA A 119 -11.15 22.24 25.71
CA ALA A 119 -11.70 23.47 26.27
C ALA A 119 -11.21 23.72 27.71
N CYS A 120 -9.92 23.59 27.98
CA CYS A 120 -9.34 23.86 29.29
C CYS A 120 -9.31 25.39 29.61
N PRO A 121 -9.30 25.79 30.89
CA PRO A 121 -9.22 27.20 31.28
C PRO A 121 -7.79 27.73 31.14
N LYS A 122 -7.63 28.96 30.62
CA LYS A 122 -6.33 29.64 30.49
C LYS A 122 -5.74 30.02 31.85
N LYS A 123 -6.59 30.45 32.78
CA LYS A 123 -6.20 30.76 34.16
C LYS A 123 -7.07 30.03 35.16
N TRP A 124 -6.43 29.38 36.12
CA TRP A 124 -7.12 28.63 37.18
C TRP A 124 -6.29 28.56 38.46
N ASP A 125 -6.94 28.21 39.56
CA ASP A 125 -6.36 27.90 40.88
C ASP A 125 -6.86 26.53 41.35
N LEU A 126 -5.97 25.70 41.89
CA LEU A 126 -6.29 24.47 42.59
C LEU A 126 -6.15 24.72 44.10
N LEU A 127 -7.19 24.39 44.85
CA LEU A 127 -7.28 24.64 46.27
C LEU A 127 -7.69 23.37 47.03
N ILE A 128 -7.32 23.31 48.30
CA ILE A 128 -7.70 22.24 49.24
C ILE A 128 -8.37 22.84 50.46
N SER A 129 -9.19 22.06 51.16
CA SER A 129 -9.87 22.47 52.39
C SER A 129 -9.88 21.35 53.41
N GLU A 130 -9.57 21.67 54.67
CA GLU A 130 -9.57 20.74 55.81
C GLU A 130 -10.98 20.52 56.38
N ASP A 131 -11.86 21.51 56.25
CA ASP A 131 -13.23 21.50 56.82
C ASP A 131 -14.35 21.52 55.75
N GLY A 132 -13.99 21.66 54.48
CA GLY A 132 -14.91 21.78 53.34
C GLY A 132 -15.43 23.20 53.09
N ASN A 133 -15.03 24.20 53.90
CA ASN A 133 -15.52 25.58 53.82
C ASN A 133 -14.39 26.59 53.55
N ALA A 134 -13.26 26.47 54.26
CA ALA A 134 -12.10 27.34 54.08
C ALA A 134 -11.12 26.71 53.10
N PHE A 135 -10.88 27.36 51.96
CA PHE A 135 -10.02 26.85 50.89
C PHE A 135 -8.68 27.58 50.84
N GLU A 136 -7.60 26.80 50.77
CA GLU A 136 -6.23 27.26 50.65
C GLU A 136 -5.68 26.84 49.28
N LYS A 137 -5.04 27.77 48.56
CA LYS A 137 -4.49 27.54 47.22
C LYS A 137 -3.18 26.76 47.29
N ILE A 138 -3.06 25.71 46.48
CA ILE A 138 -1.85 24.86 46.39
C ILE A 138 -1.19 24.86 45.01
N ALA A 139 -1.94 25.16 43.94
CA ALA A 139 -1.38 25.34 42.60
C ALA A 139 -2.22 26.35 41.82
N PHE A 140 -1.65 26.88 40.74
CA PHE A 140 -2.34 27.75 39.81
C PHE A 140 -1.65 27.74 38.46
N SER A 141 -2.39 28.18 37.43
CA SER A 141 -1.82 28.52 36.13
C SER A 141 -2.37 29.85 35.67
N ASP A 142 -1.53 30.68 35.05
CA ASP A 142 -1.93 31.92 34.37
C ASP A 142 -1.85 31.82 32.83
N ALA A 143 -1.38 30.68 32.33
CA ALA A 143 -1.15 30.43 30.90
C ALA A 143 -1.23 28.93 30.58
N GLN A 144 -2.33 28.28 30.95
CA GLN A 144 -2.56 26.87 30.68
C GLN A 144 -2.55 26.57 29.18
N ALA A 145 -1.77 25.57 28.77
CA ALA A 145 -1.85 24.99 27.43
C ALA A 145 -2.94 23.89 27.42
N CYS A 146 -3.88 23.98 26.49
CA CYS A 146 -4.93 22.96 26.35
C CYS A 146 -4.50 21.87 25.36
N PRO A 147 -4.93 20.60 25.57
CA PRO A 147 -4.75 19.53 24.60
C PRO A 147 -5.53 19.81 23.31
N ALA A 148 -5.19 19.13 22.22
CA ALA A 148 -5.95 19.25 20.98
C ALA A 148 -7.35 18.62 21.11
N ALA A 149 -8.27 18.95 20.19
CA ALA A 149 -9.59 18.34 20.17
C ALA A 149 -9.47 16.81 20.00
N GLY A 150 -10.11 16.04 20.89
CA GLY A 150 -10.02 14.58 20.91
C GLY A 150 -8.86 14.01 21.75
N GLU A 151 -8.10 14.85 22.45
CA GLU A 151 -7.05 14.43 23.37
C GLU A 151 -7.43 14.69 24.84
N ALA A 152 -6.69 14.07 25.76
CA ALA A 152 -6.73 14.34 27.19
C ALA A 152 -5.31 14.61 27.70
N ALA A 153 -5.15 15.63 28.55
CA ALA A 153 -3.87 15.96 29.19
C ALA A 153 -4.01 15.83 30.71
N LYS A 154 -3.27 14.91 31.33
CA LYS A 154 -3.22 14.73 32.79
C LYS A 154 -2.09 15.59 33.37
N GLU A 155 -2.41 16.42 34.36
CA GLU A 155 -1.45 17.17 35.17
C GLU A 155 -1.52 16.75 36.63
N THR A 156 -0.35 16.55 37.24
CA THR A 156 -0.22 16.04 38.61
C THR A 156 0.34 17.11 39.54
N PHE A 157 -0.33 17.32 40.67
CA PHE A 157 0.03 18.30 41.68
C PHE A 157 0.27 17.59 43.02
N ALA A 158 1.51 17.57 43.48
CA ALA A 158 1.86 17.04 44.79
C ALA A 158 1.24 17.90 45.91
N ILE A 159 0.82 17.27 46.99
CA ILE A 159 0.40 17.98 48.20
C ILE A 159 1.65 18.60 48.85
N PRO A 160 1.64 19.90 49.21
CA PRO A 160 2.76 20.53 49.90
C PRO A 160 3.19 19.75 51.14
N ALA A 161 4.49 19.68 51.40
CA ALA A 161 5.05 18.84 52.46
C ALA A 161 4.46 19.16 53.84
N GLU A 162 4.17 20.44 54.10
CA GLU A 162 3.52 20.94 55.31
C GLU A 162 2.05 20.49 55.48
N LYS A 163 1.41 20.00 54.41
CA LYS A 163 0.04 19.46 54.41
C LYS A 163 -0.02 17.95 54.21
N SER A 164 1.12 17.27 54.00
CA SER A 164 1.21 15.84 53.67
C SER A 164 0.60 14.89 54.73
N SER A 165 0.51 15.33 55.99
CA SER A 165 -0.12 14.57 57.09
C SER A 165 -1.47 15.13 57.52
N THR A 166 -1.95 16.19 56.87
CA THR A 166 -3.20 16.86 57.21
C THR A 166 -4.38 16.20 56.49
N PRO A 167 -5.44 15.77 57.21
CA PRO A 167 -6.64 15.26 56.56
C PRO A 167 -7.38 16.36 55.79
N ILE A 168 -7.44 16.23 54.47
CA ILE A 168 -8.15 17.13 53.56
C ILE A 168 -9.58 16.63 53.36
N LYS A 169 -10.57 17.52 53.50
CA LYS A 169 -11.99 17.23 53.32
C LYS A 169 -12.49 17.51 51.89
N ALA A 170 -11.92 18.50 51.21
CA ALA A 170 -12.33 18.84 49.85
C ALA A 170 -11.18 19.39 48.98
N VAL A 171 -11.32 19.20 47.67
CA VAL A 171 -10.45 19.74 46.63
C VAL A 171 -11.30 20.61 45.70
N LYS A 172 -10.83 21.81 45.37
CA LYS A 172 -11.54 22.79 44.54
C LYS A 172 -10.68 23.23 43.36
N LEU A 173 -11.26 23.17 42.17
CA LEU A 173 -10.78 23.91 41.00
C LEU A 173 -11.54 25.23 40.89
N GLN A 174 -10.83 26.34 40.79
CA GLN A 174 -11.37 27.67 40.55
C GLN A 174 -10.83 28.20 39.22
N VAL A 175 -11.71 28.38 38.24
CA VAL A 175 -11.41 29.02 36.96
C VAL A 175 -11.43 30.54 37.15
N ARG A 176 -10.47 31.22 36.52
CA ARG A 176 -10.32 32.68 36.51
C ARG A 176 -10.42 33.28 35.10
N GLU A 177 -10.06 32.51 34.07
CA GLU A 177 -10.15 32.92 32.66
C GLU A 177 -10.27 31.68 31.76
N ARG A 178 -11.30 31.59 30.92
CA ARG A 178 -11.46 30.50 29.95
C ARG A 178 -10.69 30.76 28.65
N THR A 179 -10.18 29.70 28.03
CA THR A 179 -9.47 29.77 26.75
C THR A 179 -10.47 29.85 25.59
N PRO A 180 -10.33 30.82 24.66
CA PRO A 180 -11.10 30.80 23.41
C PRO A 180 -10.63 29.65 22.51
N PHE A 181 -11.55 28.81 22.03
CA PHE A 181 -11.31 27.78 21.04
C PHE A 181 -11.99 28.17 19.73
N ALA A 182 -11.23 28.29 18.63
CA ALA A 182 -11.71 28.80 17.33
C ALA A 182 -12.46 30.16 17.44
N GLY A 183 -12.00 31.04 18.33
CA GLY A 183 -12.62 32.36 18.55
C GLY A 183 -13.81 32.37 19.51
N VAL A 184 -14.23 31.22 20.06
CA VAL A 184 -15.40 31.09 20.96
C VAL A 184 -14.96 30.62 22.35
N LYS A 185 -15.45 31.28 23.42
CA LYS A 185 -15.21 30.85 24.82
C LYS A 185 -16.28 29.84 25.28
N TYR A 186 -15.97 28.56 25.16
CA TYR A 186 -16.77 27.45 25.72
C TYR A 186 -16.65 27.37 27.24
N GLY A 187 -17.38 26.45 27.89
CA GLY A 187 -17.16 26.10 29.29
C GLY A 187 -15.77 25.50 29.51
N ALA A 188 -15.13 25.83 30.63
CA ALA A 188 -13.93 25.12 31.08
C ALA A 188 -14.29 23.65 31.34
N SER A 189 -13.54 22.73 30.73
CA SER A 189 -13.87 21.30 30.70
C SER A 189 -12.75 20.42 31.25
N LEU A 190 -13.11 19.43 32.07
CA LEU A 190 -12.24 18.36 32.56
C LEU A 190 -12.90 17.01 32.34
N TRP A 191 -12.07 16.02 31.98
CA TRP A 191 -12.45 14.62 31.96
C TRP A 191 -12.62 14.08 33.37
N GLU A 192 -11.63 14.28 34.25
CA GLU A 192 -11.62 13.73 35.62
C GLU A 192 -10.77 14.62 36.55
N MET A 193 -11.11 14.65 37.84
CA MET A 193 -10.30 15.19 38.93
C MET A 193 -10.04 14.10 39.97
N GLU A 194 -8.79 13.64 40.06
CA GLU A 194 -8.40 12.53 40.93
C GLU A 194 -7.68 13.04 42.19
N ALA A 195 -7.84 12.35 43.32
CA ALA A 195 -7.16 12.68 44.57
C ALA A 195 -6.63 11.41 45.24
N TRP A 196 -5.32 11.22 45.20
CA TRP A 196 -4.66 9.97 45.60
C TRP A 196 -3.98 10.10 46.96
N ASP A 197 -4.03 9.05 47.77
CA ASP A 197 -3.36 9.00 49.08
C ASP A 197 -1.90 8.55 49.05
N LYS A 198 -1.45 7.97 47.92
CA LYS A 198 -0.08 7.54 47.66
C LYS A 198 0.32 7.92 46.23
N ALA A 199 1.58 7.66 45.84
CA ALA A 199 1.95 7.71 44.43
C ALA A 199 0.99 6.81 43.64
N GLU A 200 0.49 7.31 42.50
CA GLU A 200 -0.35 6.51 41.60
C GLU A 200 0.45 5.23 41.29
N PRO A 201 -0.19 4.04 41.27
CA PRO A 201 0.49 2.88 40.76
C PRO A 201 1.01 3.25 39.38
N ALA A 202 2.31 3.06 39.10
CA ALA A 202 2.74 3.02 37.70
C ALA A 202 1.73 2.12 36.99
N PRO A 203 1.17 2.52 35.82
CA PRO A 203 0.09 1.78 35.20
C PRO A 203 0.46 0.32 35.30
N VAL A 204 -0.28 -0.43 36.12
CA VAL A 204 0.02 -1.83 36.33
C VAL A 204 -0.33 -2.42 34.99
N LEU A 205 0.68 -2.52 34.14
CA LEU A 205 0.62 -3.35 32.97
C LEU A 205 0.20 -4.70 33.57
N PRO A 206 -0.96 -5.25 33.18
CA PRO A 206 -1.24 -6.62 33.54
C PRO A 206 -0.01 -7.41 33.14
N SER A 207 0.50 -8.26 34.04
CA SER A 207 1.68 -9.08 33.81
C SER A 207 1.68 -9.57 32.35
N GLN A 208 2.68 -9.15 31.58
CA GLN A 208 2.83 -9.41 30.14
C GLN A 208 3.26 -10.87 29.88
N GLY A 209 2.60 -11.81 30.55
CA GLY A 209 3.04 -13.20 30.66
C GLY A 209 2.04 -14.09 31.40
N GLY A 210 0.74 -13.89 31.17
CA GLY A 210 -0.23 -14.93 31.46
C GLY A 210 -0.16 -16.00 30.38
N VAL A 211 -0.22 -17.27 30.76
CA VAL A 211 -0.20 -18.36 29.78
C VAL A 211 -1.38 -18.21 28.80
N GLY A 212 -1.06 -18.13 27.50
CA GLY A 212 -2.03 -17.87 26.42
C GLY A 212 -2.13 -16.40 25.96
N SER A 213 -1.35 -15.47 26.53
CA SER A 213 -1.40 -14.04 26.17
C SER A 213 -0.83 -13.69 24.80
N SER A 214 -0.35 -14.67 24.03
CA SER A 214 0.15 -14.53 22.65
C SER A 214 -0.65 -15.35 21.63
N LEU A 215 -1.71 -16.07 22.03
CA LEU A 215 -2.42 -16.97 21.12
C LEU A 215 -3.36 -16.20 20.19
N VAL A 216 -3.03 -16.14 18.91
CA VAL A 216 -3.87 -15.59 17.85
C VAL A 216 -3.95 -16.61 16.70
N PRO A 217 -5.15 -17.13 16.37
CA PRO A 217 -6.44 -16.91 17.04
C PRO A 217 -6.52 -17.45 18.48
N LYS A 218 -7.47 -16.91 19.24
CA LYS A 218 -7.85 -17.47 20.56
C LYS A 218 -8.45 -18.88 20.41
N PRO A 219 -7.94 -19.88 21.14
CA PRO A 219 -8.46 -21.24 21.00
C PRO A 219 -9.88 -21.38 21.57
N VAL A 220 -10.63 -22.38 21.09
CA VAL A 220 -11.96 -22.73 21.61
C VAL A 220 -11.93 -22.99 23.11
N SER A 221 -10.93 -23.74 23.59
CA SER A 221 -10.73 -23.99 25.02
C SER A 221 -9.26 -24.15 25.39
N MET A 222 -8.90 -23.66 26.57
CA MET A 222 -7.56 -23.77 27.13
C MET A 222 -7.66 -23.86 28.65
N THR A 223 -6.94 -24.81 29.25
CA THR A 223 -6.74 -24.92 30.68
C THR A 223 -5.25 -24.93 30.99
N HIS A 224 -4.83 -24.13 31.96
CA HIS A 224 -3.45 -24.02 32.42
C HIS A 224 -3.34 -24.49 33.87
N ASP A 225 -2.37 -25.36 34.16
CA ASP A 225 -2.03 -25.75 35.53
C ASP A 225 -0.83 -24.95 36.01
N GLU A 226 -1.10 -23.88 36.77
CA GLU A 226 -0.06 -22.98 37.31
C GLU A 226 0.91 -23.68 38.27
N SER A 227 0.56 -24.86 38.79
CA SER A 227 1.40 -25.63 39.72
C SER A 227 2.32 -26.64 39.02
N ALA A 228 2.07 -26.93 37.74
CA ALA A 228 2.80 -27.93 36.98
C ALA A 228 3.96 -27.29 36.20
N THR A 229 5.09 -28.01 36.14
CA THR A 229 6.24 -27.62 35.31
C THR A 229 5.91 -27.78 33.83
N GLY A 230 6.26 -26.76 33.03
CA GLY A 230 6.13 -26.79 31.57
C GLY A 230 7.16 -27.67 30.87
N PHE A 231 6.96 -27.92 29.58
CA PHE A 231 7.91 -28.65 28.73
C PHE A 231 9.05 -27.72 28.28
N THR A 232 10.30 -28.16 28.37
CA THR A 232 11.44 -27.40 27.84
C THR A 232 12.03 -28.06 26.60
N VAL A 233 12.06 -27.34 25.48
CA VAL A 233 12.79 -27.74 24.28
C VAL A 233 14.29 -27.55 24.52
N ASN A 234 15.07 -28.60 24.34
CA ASN A 234 16.52 -28.63 24.56
C ASN A 234 17.22 -29.51 23.48
N ALA A 235 18.52 -29.76 23.66
CA ALA A 235 19.33 -30.49 22.70
C ALA A 235 18.93 -31.97 22.51
N GLU A 236 18.29 -32.57 23.51
CA GLU A 236 17.80 -33.95 23.48
C GLU A 236 16.35 -34.07 23.00
N THR A 237 15.65 -32.94 22.81
CA THR A 237 14.26 -32.93 22.32
C THR A 237 14.18 -33.54 20.93
N LYS A 238 13.14 -34.35 20.72
CA LYS A 238 12.81 -34.96 19.43
C LYS A 238 11.33 -34.90 19.11
N ILE A 239 11.01 -35.08 17.84
CA ILE A 239 9.63 -35.17 17.35
C ILE A 239 9.35 -36.64 17.01
N SER A 240 8.24 -37.16 17.51
CA SER A 240 7.69 -38.48 17.17
C SER A 240 6.44 -38.29 16.34
N ALA A 241 6.40 -38.83 15.12
CA ALA A 241 5.26 -38.72 14.24
C ALA A 241 5.12 -39.99 13.38
N PRO A 242 3.89 -40.45 13.06
CA PRO A 242 3.69 -41.49 12.06
C PRO A 242 4.08 -40.97 10.66
N SER A 243 4.29 -41.89 9.71
CA SER A 243 4.70 -41.54 8.33
C SER A 243 3.76 -40.57 7.62
N GLU A 244 2.48 -40.62 7.95
CA GLU A 244 1.41 -39.79 7.40
C GLU A 244 1.50 -38.32 7.86
N LEU A 245 2.28 -38.04 8.90
CA LEU A 245 2.49 -36.70 9.46
C LEU A 245 3.95 -36.23 9.31
N GLN A 246 4.72 -36.88 8.44
CA GLN A 246 6.14 -36.57 8.23
C GLN A 246 6.34 -35.12 7.79
N SER A 247 5.50 -34.61 6.89
CA SER A 247 5.56 -33.23 6.40
C SER A 247 5.35 -32.21 7.52
N GLU A 248 4.34 -32.41 8.37
CA GLU A 248 4.06 -31.54 9.52
C GLU A 248 5.19 -31.59 10.56
N ALA A 249 5.74 -32.79 10.80
CA ALA A 249 6.87 -32.99 11.68
C ALA A 249 8.13 -32.27 11.18
N ASP A 250 8.42 -32.37 9.88
CA ASP A 250 9.57 -31.73 9.26
C ASP A 250 9.47 -30.20 9.23
N LEU A 251 8.27 -29.65 9.00
CA LEU A 251 8.04 -28.21 9.08
C LEU A 251 8.26 -27.69 10.52
N LEU A 252 7.70 -28.37 11.52
CA LEU A 252 7.95 -28.03 12.92
C LEU A 252 9.44 -28.15 13.29
N ALA A 253 10.08 -29.24 12.87
CA ALA A 253 11.51 -29.45 13.12
C ALA A 253 12.36 -28.36 12.46
N THR A 254 12.02 -27.94 11.24
CA THR A 254 12.72 -26.88 10.51
C THR A 254 12.66 -25.55 11.26
N THR A 255 11.49 -25.14 11.73
CA THR A 255 11.33 -23.92 12.55
C THR A 255 12.15 -24.01 13.84
N LEU A 256 12.02 -25.13 14.58
CA LEU A 256 12.74 -25.30 15.85
C LEU A 256 14.26 -25.35 15.66
N ARG A 257 14.76 -26.04 14.64
CA ARG A 257 16.20 -26.08 14.33
C ARG A 257 16.74 -24.69 13.99
N GLY A 258 15.97 -23.92 13.20
CA GLY A 258 16.36 -22.57 12.76
C GLY A 258 16.64 -21.63 13.92
N SER A 259 15.73 -21.57 14.91
CA SER A 259 15.84 -20.65 16.04
C SER A 259 16.61 -21.20 17.24
N THR A 260 16.52 -22.51 17.53
CA THR A 260 17.17 -23.09 18.72
C THR A 260 18.59 -23.56 18.46
N GLY A 261 18.91 -23.91 17.20
CA GLY A 261 20.16 -24.60 16.85
C GLY A 261 20.24 -26.04 17.35
N PHE A 262 19.18 -26.61 17.93
CA PHE A 262 19.15 -28.01 18.37
C PHE A 262 18.90 -28.97 17.20
N PRO A 263 19.32 -30.25 17.30
CA PRO A 263 19.16 -31.21 16.21
C PRO A 263 17.68 -31.55 15.90
N VAL A 264 16.83 -31.66 16.93
CA VAL A 264 15.40 -32.00 16.86
C VAL A 264 15.11 -33.13 15.84
N PRO A 265 15.60 -34.37 16.04
CA PRO A 265 15.37 -35.45 15.08
C PRO A 265 13.88 -35.80 15.00
N VAL A 266 13.41 -36.13 13.80
CA VAL A 266 12.06 -36.66 13.55
C VAL A 266 12.16 -38.18 13.49
N GLU A 267 11.48 -38.87 14.41
CA GLU A 267 11.46 -40.32 14.54
C GLU A 267 10.06 -40.86 14.24
N ASN A 268 9.98 -41.97 13.49
CA ASN A 268 8.72 -42.62 13.21
C ASN A 268 8.22 -43.42 14.43
N ASP A 269 7.03 -43.09 14.93
CA ASP A 269 6.33 -43.78 16.05
C ASP A 269 7.25 -44.13 17.24
N SER A 270 8.06 -43.16 17.68
CA SER A 270 8.97 -43.33 18.81
C SER A 270 8.24 -43.69 20.10
N ALA A 271 8.71 -44.73 20.79
CA ALA A 271 8.21 -45.14 22.10
C ALA A 271 8.72 -44.25 23.26
N ALA A 272 9.42 -43.14 22.96
CA ALA A 272 9.92 -42.23 23.97
C ALA A 272 8.79 -41.65 24.84
N THR A 273 9.06 -41.52 26.13
CA THR A 273 8.10 -40.99 27.13
C THR A 273 8.58 -39.70 27.79
N GLU A 274 9.81 -39.28 27.50
CA GLU A 274 10.44 -38.08 28.05
C GLU A 274 11.09 -37.30 26.90
N ASN A 275 11.05 -35.97 27.02
CA ASN A 275 11.64 -35.01 26.11
C ASN A 275 11.23 -35.20 24.64
N VAL A 276 9.92 -35.40 24.42
CA VAL A 276 9.37 -35.72 23.10
C VAL A 276 8.13 -34.90 22.79
N ILE A 277 8.09 -34.36 21.57
CA ILE A 277 6.91 -33.77 20.95
C ILE A 277 6.25 -34.87 20.10
N LYS A 278 5.04 -35.27 20.42
CA LYS A 278 4.30 -36.35 19.73
C LYS A 278 3.22 -35.76 18.84
N LEU A 279 3.27 -36.08 17.55
CA LEU A 279 2.23 -35.76 16.59
C LEU A 279 1.44 -37.03 16.28
N ALA A 280 0.11 -36.96 16.32
CA ALA A 280 -0.77 -38.10 16.10
C ALA A 280 -2.06 -37.70 15.39
N LEU A 281 -2.63 -38.66 14.65
CA LEU A 281 -4.01 -38.58 14.17
C LEU A 281 -4.95 -39.23 15.18
N GLY A 282 -6.11 -38.62 15.42
CA GLY A 282 -7.08 -39.16 16.36
C GLY A 282 -8.32 -38.29 16.56
N ALA A 283 -9.26 -38.79 17.37
CA ALA A 283 -10.46 -38.05 17.70
C ALA A 283 -10.15 -36.86 18.62
N VAL A 284 -10.75 -35.71 18.31
CA VAL A 284 -10.71 -34.51 19.15
C VAL A 284 -12.08 -34.31 19.76
N GLU A 285 -12.17 -34.28 21.09
CA GLU A 285 -13.45 -34.11 21.77
C GLU A 285 -14.06 -32.73 21.44
N GLY A 286 -15.30 -32.74 20.95
CA GLY A 286 -16.07 -31.54 20.63
C GLY A 286 -16.13 -31.19 19.15
N SER A 287 -15.29 -31.78 18.30
CA SER A 287 -15.30 -31.50 16.86
C SER A 287 -14.79 -32.67 16.02
N THR A 288 -15.39 -32.86 14.84
CA THR A 288 -14.94 -33.81 13.83
C THR A 288 -14.38 -33.13 12.58
N LYS A 289 -14.14 -31.81 12.64
CA LYS A 289 -13.57 -31.05 11.53
C LYS A 289 -12.13 -31.48 11.28
N ASP A 290 -11.71 -31.55 10.03
CA ASP A 290 -10.34 -31.96 9.63
C ASP A 290 -9.25 -31.11 10.32
N GLU A 291 -9.54 -29.82 10.49
CA GLU A 291 -8.67 -28.82 11.12
C GLU A 291 -8.66 -28.86 12.66
N ALA A 292 -9.43 -29.74 13.30
CA ALA A 292 -9.53 -29.81 14.75
C ALA A 292 -8.30 -30.50 15.37
N TYR A 293 -7.84 -29.99 16.51
CA TYR A 293 -6.76 -30.60 17.28
C TYR A 293 -6.91 -30.47 18.81
N SER A 294 -6.18 -31.33 19.51
CA SER A 294 -5.90 -31.25 20.94
C SER A 294 -4.39 -31.10 21.14
N LEU A 295 -3.96 -30.18 22.00
CA LEU A 295 -2.56 -30.03 22.42
C LEU A 295 -2.48 -30.18 23.94
N VAL A 296 -1.66 -31.12 24.41
CA VAL A 296 -1.39 -31.34 25.84
C VAL A 296 0.10 -31.19 26.09
N SER A 297 0.49 -30.23 26.92
CA SER A 297 1.86 -29.96 27.34
C SER A 297 2.03 -30.32 28.82
N THR A 298 3.10 -31.06 29.11
CA THR A 298 3.51 -31.53 30.44
C THR A 298 5.02 -31.34 30.56
N GLU A 299 5.60 -31.49 31.75
CA GLU A 299 7.06 -31.42 31.95
C GLU A 299 7.86 -32.31 30.97
N ASN A 300 7.34 -33.50 30.65
CA ASN A 300 8.06 -34.51 29.89
C ASN A 300 7.66 -34.59 28.41
N THR A 301 6.47 -34.14 28.04
CA THR A 301 5.93 -34.32 26.68
C THR A 301 5.04 -33.17 26.24
N VAL A 302 5.05 -32.89 24.94
CA VAL A 302 3.97 -32.19 24.24
C VAL A 302 3.31 -33.18 23.30
N THR A 303 1.99 -33.37 23.39
CA THR A 303 1.23 -34.23 22.48
C THR A 303 0.22 -33.40 21.70
N ILE A 304 0.31 -33.45 20.37
CA ILE A 304 -0.63 -32.84 19.44
C ILE A 304 -1.38 -33.96 18.73
N THR A 305 -2.70 -33.99 18.88
CA THR A 305 -3.58 -34.94 18.20
C THR A 305 -4.56 -34.18 17.31
N GLY A 306 -4.48 -34.37 16.00
CA GLY A 306 -5.39 -33.77 15.03
C GLY A 306 -6.36 -34.78 14.44
N VAL A 307 -7.55 -34.33 14.01
CA VAL A 307 -8.48 -35.18 13.24
C VAL A 307 -7.87 -35.55 11.89
N GLY A 308 -7.30 -34.56 11.19
CA GLY A 308 -6.49 -34.73 10.00
C GLY A 308 -5.11 -34.10 10.15
N ALA A 309 -4.31 -34.20 9.08
CA ALA A 309 -2.97 -33.60 9.02
C ALA A 309 -3.03 -32.08 9.19
N HIS A 310 -4.07 -31.42 8.66
CA HIS A 310 -4.29 -29.98 8.84
C HIS A 310 -4.53 -29.62 10.32
N GLY A 311 -5.30 -30.43 11.06
CA GLY A 311 -5.45 -30.26 12.51
C GLY A 311 -4.11 -30.35 13.24
N VAL A 312 -3.28 -31.34 12.91
CA VAL A 312 -1.93 -31.47 13.49
C VAL A 312 -1.07 -30.25 13.16
N PHE A 313 -1.05 -29.80 11.90
CA PHE A 313 -0.35 -28.60 11.48
C PHE A 313 -0.77 -27.38 12.30
N ASN A 314 -2.08 -27.13 12.44
CA ASN A 314 -2.61 -26.03 13.25
C ASN A 314 -2.19 -26.14 14.72
N GLY A 315 -2.13 -27.36 15.27
CA GLY A 315 -1.59 -27.62 16.60
C GLY A 315 -0.11 -27.25 16.74
N THR A 316 0.71 -27.51 15.71
CA THR A 316 2.13 -27.08 15.70
C THR A 316 2.26 -25.56 15.68
N ARG A 317 1.35 -24.83 15.01
CA ARG A 317 1.34 -23.36 15.00
C ARG A 317 1.05 -22.79 16.38
N THR A 318 0.09 -23.38 17.10
CA THR A 318 -0.16 -23.01 18.51
C THR A 318 1.01 -23.36 19.42
N LEU A 319 1.67 -24.50 19.23
CA LEU A 319 2.89 -24.84 19.97
C LEU A 319 3.97 -23.75 19.82
N LEU A 320 4.19 -23.28 18.59
CA LEU A 320 5.17 -22.21 18.32
C LEU A 320 4.78 -20.89 19.00
N GLN A 321 3.50 -20.49 19.00
CA GLN A 321 3.05 -19.28 19.72
C GLN A 321 3.12 -19.39 21.26
N LEU A 322 3.19 -20.62 21.80
CA LEU A 322 3.40 -20.85 23.24
C LEU A 322 4.88 -20.76 23.65
N LEU A 323 5.80 -20.83 22.69
CA LEU A 323 7.23 -20.56 22.89
C LEU A 323 7.49 -19.03 22.80
N PRO A 324 8.64 -18.55 23.28
CA PRO A 324 9.05 -17.16 23.04
C PRO A 324 9.06 -16.83 21.54
N GLY A 325 8.62 -15.62 21.16
CA GLY A 325 8.42 -15.22 19.76
C GLY A 325 9.66 -15.35 18.87
N PHE A 326 10.85 -15.26 19.46
CA PHE A 326 12.12 -15.55 18.78
C PHE A 326 12.26 -16.99 18.25
N VAL A 327 11.33 -17.90 18.56
CA VAL A 327 11.25 -19.23 17.95
C VAL A 327 11.08 -19.16 16.43
N GLN A 328 10.59 -18.04 15.91
CA GLN A 328 10.41 -17.81 14.47
C GLN A 328 11.68 -17.34 13.75
N MET A 329 12.78 -17.09 14.47
CA MET A 329 14.06 -16.68 13.87
C MET A 329 14.61 -17.77 12.94
N LYS A 330 15.16 -17.34 11.80
CA LYS A 330 15.89 -18.22 10.86
C LYS A 330 17.35 -18.44 11.25
N THR A 331 17.83 -17.79 12.31
CA THR A 331 19.17 -17.93 12.86
C THR A 331 19.11 -18.37 14.33
N PRO A 332 20.07 -19.20 14.80
CA PRO A 332 20.05 -19.67 16.18
C PRO A 332 20.20 -18.53 17.18
N VAL A 333 19.30 -18.50 18.16
CA VAL A 333 19.32 -17.60 19.31
C VAL A 333 19.23 -18.39 20.61
N ILE A 334 19.63 -17.76 21.71
CA ILE A 334 19.61 -18.32 23.06
C ILE A 334 18.44 -17.69 23.80
N SER A 335 17.44 -18.52 24.08
CA SER A 335 16.26 -18.17 24.86
C SER A 335 15.84 -19.35 25.74
N ASN A 336 14.92 -19.11 26.67
CA ASN A 336 14.31 -20.16 27.47
C ASN A 336 13.13 -20.76 26.69
N TRP A 337 13.40 -21.83 25.94
CA TRP A 337 12.41 -22.52 25.10
C TRP A 337 11.44 -23.37 25.90
N THR A 338 10.58 -22.75 26.71
CA THR A 338 9.63 -23.44 27.59
C THR A 338 8.20 -23.23 27.12
N VAL A 339 7.45 -24.32 27.04
CA VAL A 339 6.01 -24.36 26.78
C VAL A 339 5.29 -24.59 28.10
N PRO A 340 4.31 -23.77 28.50
CA PRO A 340 3.60 -23.96 29.76
C PRO A 340 2.81 -25.29 29.80
N ALA A 341 2.50 -25.78 31.00
CA ALA A 341 1.70 -26.98 31.19
C ALA A 341 0.21 -26.71 30.91
N VAL A 342 -0.23 -27.01 29.69
CA VAL A 342 -1.56 -26.63 29.19
C VAL A 342 -2.27 -27.80 28.52
N THR A 343 -3.60 -27.74 28.53
CA THR A 343 -4.46 -28.56 27.66
C THR A 343 -5.31 -27.62 26.82
N ILE A 344 -5.22 -27.76 25.50
CA ILE A 344 -5.95 -26.97 24.51
C ILE A 344 -6.76 -27.93 23.64
N LYS A 345 -8.02 -27.59 23.38
CA LYS A 345 -8.82 -28.20 22.31
C LYS A 345 -9.31 -27.08 21.41
N ASP A 346 -9.10 -27.23 20.11
CA ASP A 346 -9.28 -26.12 19.18
C ASP A 346 -9.69 -26.57 17.78
N TRP A 347 -10.48 -25.74 17.11
CA TRP A 347 -10.97 -25.94 15.75
C TRP A 347 -11.58 -24.63 15.23
N PRO A 348 -11.60 -24.42 13.90
CA PRO A 348 -12.12 -23.18 13.35
C PRO A 348 -13.65 -23.12 13.41
N ARG A 349 -14.19 -21.91 13.56
CA ARG A 349 -15.61 -21.60 13.31
C ARG A 349 -15.96 -21.83 11.84
N TYR A 350 -15.16 -21.30 10.92
CA TYR A 350 -15.32 -21.38 9.47
C TYR A 350 -14.11 -22.00 8.78
N GLU A 351 -14.34 -22.82 7.76
CA GLU A 351 -13.26 -23.51 7.01
C GLU A 351 -12.47 -22.55 6.11
N TYR A 352 -13.14 -21.52 5.58
CA TYR A 352 -12.51 -20.50 4.74
C TYR A 352 -12.04 -19.31 5.59
N ARG A 353 -10.73 -19.10 5.65
CA ARG A 353 -10.12 -17.94 6.34
C ARG A 353 -9.08 -17.36 5.40
N GLY A 354 -9.48 -16.32 4.67
CA GLY A 354 -8.76 -15.85 3.50
C GLY A 354 -8.07 -14.51 3.66
N MET A 355 -7.01 -14.35 2.88
CA MET A 355 -6.46 -13.07 2.48
C MET A 355 -6.42 -13.04 0.96
N MET A 356 -6.90 -11.97 0.34
CA MET A 356 -6.73 -11.77 -1.11
C MET A 356 -5.51 -10.89 -1.35
N LEU A 357 -4.68 -11.29 -2.32
CA LEU A 357 -3.53 -10.54 -2.81
C LEU A 357 -3.76 -10.14 -4.27
N ASP A 358 -3.90 -8.84 -4.51
CA ASP A 358 -3.89 -8.26 -5.86
C ASP A 358 -2.46 -8.15 -6.39
N ILE A 359 -2.12 -9.02 -7.34
CA ILE A 359 -0.86 -8.92 -8.09
C ILE A 359 -1.06 -8.30 -9.48
N ALA A 360 -2.30 -8.02 -9.90
CA ALA A 360 -2.63 -7.46 -11.20
C ALA A 360 -2.27 -5.98 -11.29
N ARG A 361 -2.62 -5.16 -10.28
CA ARG A 361 -2.31 -3.72 -10.26
C ARG A 361 -0.80 -3.48 -10.06
N SER A 362 -0.16 -4.28 -9.20
CA SER A 362 1.29 -4.31 -9.03
C SER A 362 1.77 -5.72 -8.67
N PHE A 363 2.70 -6.26 -9.48
CA PHE A 363 3.16 -7.64 -9.36
C PHE A 363 3.95 -7.92 -8.06
N VAL A 364 3.71 -9.10 -7.48
CA VAL A 364 4.47 -9.65 -6.35
C VAL A 364 5.16 -10.95 -6.81
N PRO A 365 6.50 -11.06 -6.72
CA PRO A 365 7.23 -12.25 -7.13
C PRO A 365 6.85 -13.51 -6.35
N LYS A 366 7.10 -14.69 -6.94
CA LYS A 366 6.81 -16.01 -6.34
C LYS A 366 7.39 -16.14 -4.93
N GLU A 367 8.64 -15.78 -4.74
CA GLU A 367 9.38 -15.93 -3.49
C GLU A 367 8.79 -15.04 -2.39
N ASP A 368 8.31 -13.85 -2.75
CA ASP A 368 7.60 -12.96 -1.84
C ASP A 368 6.23 -13.55 -1.44
N ILE A 369 5.52 -14.18 -2.38
CA ILE A 369 4.25 -14.88 -2.09
C ILE A 369 4.50 -16.09 -1.17
N MET A 370 5.58 -16.86 -1.38
CA MET A 370 5.97 -17.96 -0.49
C MET A 370 6.27 -17.46 0.93
N LYS A 371 7.03 -16.36 1.07
CA LYS A 371 7.26 -15.72 2.37
C LYS A 371 5.96 -15.27 3.03
N LEU A 372 5.01 -14.72 2.27
CA LEU A 372 3.71 -14.34 2.79
C LEU A 372 2.92 -15.57 3.29
N ILE A 373 2.95 -16.69 2.57
CA ILE A 373 2.33 -17.97 2.97
C ILE A 373 2.92 -18.47 4.29
N ASP A 374 4.24 -18.38 4.47
CA ASP A 374 4.90 -18.77 5.72
C ASP A 374 4.29 -18.05 6.92
N THR A 375 4.14 -16.71 6.81
CA THR A 375 3.61 -15.88 7.90
C THR A 375 2.10 -16.08 8.07
N LEU A 376 1.31 -16.11 7.00
CA LEU A 376 -0.14 -16.31 7.06
C LEU A 376 -0.50 -17.65 7.73
N SER A 377 0.21 -18.73 7.38
CA SER A 377 -0.04 -20.07 7.92
C SER A 377 0.29 -20.17 9.42
N GLN A 378 1.21 -19.35 9.98
CA GLN A 378 1.45 -19.30 11.43
C GLN A 378 0.22 -18.89 12.23
N TYR A 379 -0.70 -18.14 11.62
CA TYR A 379 -1.91 -17.63 12.24
C TYR A 379 -3.17 -18.30 11.68
N LYS A 380 -3.02 -19.50 11.10
CA LYS A 380 -4.12 -20.37 10.66
C LYS A 380 -5.03 -19.78 9.58
N ILE A 381 -4.51 -18.83 8.80
CA ILE A 381 -5.11 -18.46 7.50
C ILE A 381 -5.00 -19.67 6.59
N SER A 382 -6.11 -20.08 6.00
CA SER A 382 -6.21 -21.33 5.21
C SER A 382 -6.36 -21.08 3.71
N ARG A 383 -6.58 -19.83 3.31
CA ARG A 383 -6.84 -19.47 1.91
C ARG A 383 -6.01 -18.25 1.52
N LEU A 384 -5.40 -18.35 0.34
CA LEU A 384 -4.78 -17.20 -0.34
C LEU A 384 -5.49 -17.03 -1.68
N HIS A 385 -6.35 -16.02 -1.75
CA HIS A 385 -7.00 -15.64 -3.00
C HIS A 385 -6.01 -14.77 -3.78
N ILE A 386 -5.65 -15.15 -5.00
CA ILE A 386 -4.73 -14.38 -5.85
C ILE A 386 -5.51 -13.79 -7.02
N HIS A 387 -5.59 -12.47 -7.06
CA HIS A 387 -6.20 -11.73 -8.16
C HIS A 387 -5.17 -11.56 -9.29
N LEU A 388 -5.30 -12.38 -10.34
CA LEU A 388 -4.25 -12.60 -11.36
C LEU A 388 -4.39 -11.70 -12.59
N SER A 389 -5.55 -11.08 -12.83
CA SER A 389 -5.80 -10.28 -14.02
C SER A 389 -6.73 -9.11 -13.72
N ASP A 390 -6.37 -7.94 -14.20
CA ASP A 390 -7.19 -6.72 -14.14
C ASP A 390 -6.83 -5.80 -15.33
N ASP A 391 -7.29 -4.55 -15.31
CA ASP A 391 -7.08 -3.56 -16.35
C ASP A 391 -5.61 -3.21 -16.62
N GLN A 392 -4.80 -3.22 -15.56
CA GLN A 392 -3.43 -2.73 -15.55
C GLN A 392 -2.39 -3.82 -15.79
N GLY A 393 -2.76 -5.10 -15.72
CA GLY A 393 -1.82 -6.18 -16.00
C GLY A 393 -2.40 -7.59 -15.93
N TRP A 394 -1.72 -8.48 -16.64
CA TRP A 394 -2.03 -9.91 -16.69
C TRP A 394 -0.85 -10.71 -16.12
N ARG A 395 -1.09 -11.56 -15.10
CA ARG A 395 -0.03 -12.06 -14.21
C ARG A 395 0.17 -13.56 -14.21
N ILE A 396 -0.43 -14.28 -15.14
CA ILE A 396 -0.29 -15.74 -15.25
C ILE A 396 -0.07 -16.17 -16.69
N GLU A 397 0.90 -17.03 -16.93
CA GLU A 397 1.16 -17.58 -18.27
C GLU A 397 0.01 -18.47 -18.77
N ILE A 398 -0.51 -18.14 -19.94
CA ILE A 398 -1.45 -18.98 -20.70
C ILE A 398 -0.77 -19.36 -22.01
N THR A 399 -0.65 -20.67 -22.26
CA THR A 399 0.02 -21.16 -23.46
C THR A 399 -0.96 -21.37 -24.61
N ASN A 400 -0.42 -21.59 -25.81
CA ASN A 400 -1.22 -21.98 -26.98
C ASN A 400 -1.58 -23.48 -27.01
N GLU A 401 -1.19 -24.25 -25.99
CA GLU A 401 -1.50 -25.68 -25.90
C GLU A 401 -2.96 -25.90 -25.48
N GLY A 402 -3.62 -26.88 -26.10
CA GLY A 402 -5.04 -27.20 -25.80
C GLY A 402 -6.07 -26.32 -26.52
N ARG A 403 -5.64 -25.38 -27.38
CA ARG A 403 -6.54 -24.52 -28.17
C ARG A 403 -7.53 -25.33 -29.00
N GLU A 404 -8.76 -24.84 -29.07
CA GLU A 404 -9.81 -25.43 -29.90
C GLU A 404 -9.48 -25.29 -31.40
N ALA A 405 -10.02 -26.19 -32.23
CA ALA A 405 -9.79 -26.12 -33.67
C ALA A 405 -10.38 -24.83 -34.27
N GLY A 406 -9.53 -24.03 -34.92
CA GLY A 406 -9.91 -22.74 -35.49
C GLY A 406 -9.69 -21.54 -34.57
N ASP A 407 -9.23 -21.77 -33.33
CA ASP A 407 -8.75 -20.69 -32.46
C ASP A 407 -7.42 -20.12 -32.98
N THR A 408 -7.42 -18.83 -33.32
CA THR A 408 -6.26 -18.11 -33.84
C THR A 408 -5.55 -17.28 -32.78
N ILE A 409 -6.11 -17.15 -31.57
CA ILE A 409 -5.59 -16.28 -30.52
C ILE A 409 -4.22 -16.78 -30.07
N ASP A 410 -3.24 -15.88 -30.05
CA ASP A 410 -1.92 -16.14 -29.49
C ASP A 410 -1.88 -15.73 -28.01
N TYR A 411 -2.11 -16.69 -27.12
CA TYR A 411 -2.28 -16.42 -25.68
C TYR A 411 -0.99 -16.02 -24.96
N THR A 412 0.19 -16.30 -25.54
CA THR A 412 1.47 -15.90 -24.91
C THR A 412 1.62 -14.38 -24.83
N LYS A 413 0.92 -13.65 -25.70
CA LYS A 413 0.86 -12.18 -25.68
C LYS A 413 0.32 -11.60 -24.39
N LEU A 414 -0.54 -12.31 -23.66
CA LEU A 414 -1.09 -11.84 -22.39
C LEU A 414 0.02 -11.45 -21.41
N THR A 415 1.05 -12.29 -21.27
CA THR A 415 2.20 -12.01 -20.41
C THR A 415 3.33 -11.29 -21.15
N GLU A 416 3.58 -11.57 -22.43
CA GLU A 416 4.61 -10.90 -23.22
C GLU A 416 4.36 -9.39 -23.42
N ILE A 417 3.09 -8.97 -23.46
CA ILE A 417 2.66 -7.59 -23.66
C ILE A 417 2.14 -7.01 -22.34
N SER A 418 1.06 -7.55 -21.78
CA SER A 418 0.41 -7.00 -20.59
C SER A 418 1.04 -7.45 -19.26
N GLY A 419 1.97 -8.41 -19.27
CA GLY A 419 2.84 -8.67 -18.12
C GLY A 419 3.85 -7.53 -17.87
N LYS A 420 4.13 -6.70 -18.90
CA LYS A 420 5.02 -5.54 -18.83
C LYS A 420 4.30 -4.25 -18.39
N THR A 421 2.99 -4.30 -18.17
CA THR A 421 2.20 -3.17 -17.67
C THR A 421 1.94 -3.30 -16.17
N ALA A 422 1.66 -2.18 -15.51
CA ALA A 422 1.29 -2.09 -14.10
C ALA A 422 0.73 -0.69 -13.83
N MET A 423 0.23 -0.46 -12.60
CA MET A 423 -0.14 0.85 -12.11
C MET A 423 0.98 1.88 -12.22
N LEU A 424 0.65 3.07 -12.71
CA LEU A 424 1.47 4.26 -12.60
C LEU A 424 1.35 4.85 -11.18
N PRO A 425 2.21 5.82 -10.80
CA PRO A 425 2.08 6.48 -9.51
C PRO A 425 0.67 7.02 -9.26
N HIS A 426 0.11 6.69 -8.09
CA HIS A 426 -1.27 6.99 -7.76
C HIS A 426 -1.37 8.22 -6.84
N ASN A 427 -2.39 9.05 -7.02
CA ASN A 427 -2.54 10.31 -6.26
C ASN A 427 -2.80 10.13 -4.75
N GLN A 428 -3.14 8.92 -4.30
CA GLN A 428 -3.29 8.58 -2.88
C GLN A 428 -1.97 8.13 -2.22
N GLN A 429 -0.92 7.89 -3.02
CA GLN A 429 0.41 7.59 -2.53
C GLN A 429 1.18 8.87 -2.23
N ALA A 430 1.98 8.85 -1.16
CA ALA A 430 2.92 9.91 -0.83
C ALA A 430 4.20 9.84 -1.68
N SER A 431 4.57 8.64 -2.15
CA SER A 431 5.68 8.44 -3.09
C SER A 431 5.22 8.48 -4.55
N ARG A 432 6.19 8.58 -5.48
CA ARG A 432 5.97 8.39 -6.91
C ARG A 432 6.41 7.00 -7.37
N GLU A 433 6.33 6.01 -6.48
CA GLU A 433 6.81 4.66 -6.76
C GLU A 433 5.93 3.97 -7.81
N MET A 434 6.58 3.47 -8.87
CA MET A 434 5.92 2.81 -9.99
C MET A 434 5.48 1.40 -9.61
N GLY A 435 4.30 0.98 -10.11
CA GLY A 435 3.82 -0.39 -9.99
C GLY A 435 4.81 -1.40 -10.56
N ARG A 436 4.90 -2.57 -9.93
CA ARG A 436 5.79 -3.65 -10.37
C ARG A 436 5.17 -4.39 -11.55
N THR A 437 5.98 -4.57 -12.59
CA THR A 437 5.66 -5.41 -13.74
C THR A 437 6.12 -6.85 -13.49
N GLY A 438 5.58 -7.80 -14.24
CA GLY A 438 5.92 -9.23 -14.16
C GLY A 438 4.69 -10.13 -14.25
N PHE A 439 4.92 -11.43 -14.20
CA PHE A 439 3.91 -12.48 -14.19
C PHE A 439 4.49 -13.77 -13.60
N LEU A 440 3.62 -14.69 -13.20
CA LEU A 440 3.96 -16.06 -12.83
C LEU A 440 3.95 -16.95 -14.07
N THR A 441 5.02 -17.70 -14.30
CA THR A 441 4.97 -18.80 -15.27
C THR A 441 4.04 -19.89 -14.77
N GLN A 442 3.63 -20.79 -15.66
CA GLN A 442 2.89 -21.99 -15.29
C GLN A 442 3.63 -22.87 -14.28
N ALA A 443 4.96 -22.92 -14.39
CA ALA A 443 5.83 -23.63 -13.44
C ALA A 443 5.83 -22.93 -12.07
N ASP A 444 5.97 -21.60 -12.03
CA ASP A 444 5.92 -20.81 -10.79
C ASP A 444 4.58 -21.01 -10.07
N TYR A 445 3.46 -20.98 -10.81
CA TYR A 445 2.14 -21.13 -10.21
C TYR A 445 1.91 -22.55 -9.66
N ARG A 446 2.37 -23.60 -10.34
CA ARG A 446 2.31 -24.98 -9.80
C ARG A 446 3.19 -25.16 -8.58
N GLU A 447 4.37 -24.54 -8.58
CA GLU A 447 5.26 -24.54 -7.40
C GLU A 447 4.61 -23.82 -6.22
N LEU A 448 3.96 -22.67 -6.46
CA LEU A 448 3.17 -21.96 -5.44
C LEU A 448 2.01 -22.80 -4.91
N GLN A 449 1.27 -23.48 -5.78
CA GLN A 449 0.19 -24.40 -5.36
C GLN A 449 0.72 -25.52 -4.46
N ALA A 450 1.86 -26.13 -4.81
CA ALA A 450 2.48 -27.16 -3.99
C ALA A 450 3.02 -26.61 -2.65
N TYR A 451 3.65 -25.44 -2.67
CA TYR A 451 4.18 -24.78 -1.49
C TYR A 451 3.06 -24.38 -0.51
N ALA A 452 1.99 -23.78 -1.01
CA ALA A 452 0.82 -23.43 -0.23
C ALA A 452 0.16 -24.66 0.39
N ALA A 453 -0.02 -25.74 -0.40
CA ALA A 453 -0.61 -26.98 0.09
C ALA A 453 0.23 -27.63 1.20
N ALA A 454 1.57 -27.58 1.12
CA ALA A 454 2.45 -28.06 2.18
C ALA A 454 2.28 -27.28 3.50
N HIS A 455 1.80 -26.03 3.42
CA HIS A 455 1.48 -25.17 4.57
C HIS A 455 -0.02 -25.16 4.91
N HIS A 456 -0.79 -26.09 4.35
CA HIS A 456 -2.26 -26.17 4.49
C HIS A 456 -3.01 -24.90 4.07
N VAL A 457 -2.43 -24.13 3.16
CA VAL A 457 -3.05 -22.98 2.50
C VAL A 457 -3.51 -23.40 1.11
N MET A 458 -4.78 -23.18 0.78
CA MET A 458 -5.30 -23.39 -0.57
C MET A 458 -5.29 -22.06 -1.32
N ILE A 459 -4.68 -22.05 -2.51
CA ILE A 459 -4.72 -20.91 -3.42
C ILE A 459 -6.04 -20.92 -4.20
N VAL A 460 -6.74 -19.79 -4.21
CA VAL A 460 -7.93 -19.53 -5.04
C VAL A 460 -7.52 -18.53 -6.12
N PRO A 461 -7.36 -18.93 -7.40
CA PRO A 461 -7.06 -17.97 -8.47
C PRO A 461 -8.31 -17.21 -8.89
N GLU A 462 -8.11 -15.96 -9.29
CA GLU A 462 -9.12 -15.15 -9.98
C GLU A 462 -8.67 -14.73 -11.37
N ILE A 463 -9.57 -14.96 -12.33
CA ILE A 463 -9.59 -14.25 -13.61
C ILE A 463 -10.91 -13.47 -13.64
N ASP A 464 -10.82 -12.15 -13.51
CA ASP A 464 -12.00 -11.29 -13.43
C ASP A 464 -12.66 -11.12 -14.81
N LEU A 465 -13.98 -11.34 -14.85
CA LEU A 465 -14.78 -11.43 -16.06
C LEU A 465 -16.24 -10.99 -15.81
N PRO A 466 -16.90 -10.29 -16.74
CA PRO A 466 -16.37 -9.76 -18.01
C PRO A 466 -15.68 -8.40 -17.86
N GLY A 467 -15.82 -7.74 -16.70
CA GLY A 467 -15.18 -6.46 -16.38
C GLY A 467 -13.68 -6.61 -16.14
N HIS A 468 -12.98 -5.52 -15.83
CA HIS A 468 -11.55 -5.53 -15.46
C HIS A 468 -10.65 -6.27 -16.46
N THR A 469 -10.96 -6.19 -17.75
CA THR A 469 -10.33 -7.00 -18.80
C THR A 469 -9.45 -6.20 -19.76
N ASN A 470 -9.11 -4.95 -19.43
CA ASN A 470 -8.30 -4.13 -20.33
C ASN A 470 -6.91 -4.72 -20.61
N ALA A 471 -6.28 -5.45 -19.68
CA ALA A 471 -5.01 -6.13 -19.97
C ALA A 471 -5.15 -7.23 -21.04
N ALA A 472 -6.28 -7.93 -21.09
CA ALA A 472 -6.55 -8.91 -22.14
C ALA A 472 -6.79 -8.21 -23.49
N LEU A 473 -7.60 -7.14 -23.51
CA LEU A 473 -7.85 -6.33 -24.71
C LEU A 473 -6.58 -5.65 -25.24
N HIS A 474 -5.69 -5.22 -24.36
CA HIS A 474 -4.40 -4.62 -24.73
C HIS A 474 -3.45 -5.63 -25.37
N ALA A 475 -3.47 -6.89 -24.92
CA ALA A 475 -2.57 -7.93 -25.43
C ALA A 475 -3.09 -8.62 -26.70
N ILE A 476 -4.42 -8.80 -26.83
CA ILE A 476 -5.02 -9.68 -27.83
C ILE A 476 -5.85 -8.88 -28.85
N PRO A 477 -5.36 -8.67 -30.08
CA PRO A 477 -6.09 -7.96 -31.14
C PRO A 477 -7.49 -8.52 -31.41
N GLU A 478 -7.64 -9.84 -31.42
CA GLU A 478 -8.89 -10.54 -31.74
C GLU A 478 -10.02 -10.28 -30.75
N LEU A 479 -9.73 -9.75 -29.56
CA LEU A 479 -10.75 -9.38 -28.57
C LEU A 479 -11.30 -7.96 -28.75
N ASN A 480 -10.70 -7.14 -29.63
CA ASN A 480 -11.06 -5.73 -29.85
C ASN A 480 -12.07 -5.59 -30.98
N ILE A 481 -13.27 -6.13 -30.78
CA ILE A 481 -14.33 -6.25 -31.78
C ILE A 481 -15.47 -5.27 -31.50
N ASP A 482 -16.37 -5.09 -32.49
CA ASP A 482 -17.60 -4.33 -32.26
C ASP A 482 -18.40 -4.97 -31.12
N GLY A 483 -18.61 -4.22 -30.04
CA GLY A 483 -19.28 -4.70 -28.84
C GLY A 483 -18.39 -5.07 -27.64
N SER A 484 -17.06 -5.02 -27.75
CA SER A 484 -16.18 -4.91 -26.56
C SER A 484 -16.00 -3.45 -26.14
N SER A 485 -15.42 -3.19 -24.96
CA SER A 485 -15.17 -1.82 -24.49
C SER A 485 -14.20 -1.03 -25.37
N HIS A 486 -13.42 -1.71 -26.22
CA HIS A 486 -12.57 -1.12 -27.24
C HIS A 486 -12.79 -1.82 -28.59
N ILE A 487 -12.84 -1.02 -29.66
CA ILE A 487 -13.01 -1.50 -31.03
C ILE A 487 -11.73 -1.16 -31.79
N ALA A 488 -11.12 -2.16 -32.44
CA ALA A 488 -9.88 -1.97 -33.18
C ALA A 488 -10.01 -0.91 -34.29
N THR A 489 -9.01 -0.05 -34.39
CA THR A 489 -8.84 0.92 -35.49
C THR A 489 -7.48 0.73 -36.17
N ALA A 490 -7.23 1.45 -37.26
CA ALA A 490 -5.92 1.40 -37.93
C ALA A 490 -4.79 1.96 -37.04
N ASP A 491 -5.12 2.96 -36.22
CA ASP A 491 -4.16 3.62 -35.33
C ASP A 491 -4.04 2.92 -33.97
N GLU A 492 -5.13 2.34 -33.48
CA GLU A 492 -5.23 1.62 -32.20
C GLU A 492 -5.87 0.24 -32.44
N PRO A 493 -5.09 -0.77 -32.88
CA PRO A 493 -5.62 -2.11 -33.17
C PRO A 493 -5.97 -2.89 -31.90
N THR A 494 -5.47 -2.46 -30.74
CA THR A 494 -5.75 -3.01 -29.41
C THR A 494 -6.05 -1.87 -28.45
N ALA A 495 -6.77 -2.16 -27.35
CA ALA A 495 -6.98 -1.18 -26.30
C ALA A 495 -5.63 -0.65 -25.77
N PRO A 496 -5.49 0.65 -25.47
CA PRO A 496 -4.28 1.16 -24.85
C PRO A 496 -4.09 0.58 -23.44
N ALA A 497 -2.84 0.41 -23.01
CA ALA A 497 -2.56 0.03 -21.64
C ALA A 497 -3.11 1.08 -20.66
N ASN A 498 -3.78 0.64 -19.59
CA ASN A 498 -4.21 1.52 -18.52
C ASN A 498 -3.24 1.40 -17.34
N GLY A 499 -2.73 2.54 -16.87
CA GLY A 499 -1.91 2.61 -15.65
C GLY A 499 -2.58 3.36 -14.50
N THR A 500 -3.85 3.74 -14.65
CA THR A 500 -4.61 4.52 -13.67
C THR A 500 -5.42 3.62 -12.74
N GLY A 501 -5.94 4.19 -11.64
CA GLY A 501 -6.88 3.51 -10.73
C GLY A 501 -8.35 3.63 -11.16
N ALA A 502 -8.63 3.90 -12.43
CA ALA A 502 -10.00 3.94 -12.96
C ALA A 502 -10.54 2.52 -13.16
N VAL A 503 -11.83 2.32 -12.88
CA VAL A 503 -12.49 1.01 -12.86
C VAL A 503 -13.84 1.04 -13.58
N GLY A 504 -14.36 -0.15 -13.91
CA GLY A 504 -15.70 -0.38 -14.50
C GLY A 504 -15.91 0.08 -15.94
N TYR A 505 -14.84 0.47 -16.64
CA TYR A 505 -14.91 0.94 -18.03
C TYR A 505 -14.64 -0.17 -19.06
N SER A 506 -13.86 -1.19 -18.70
CA SER A 506 -13.44 -2.27 -19.59
C SER A 506 -14.40 -3.44 -19.54
N TYR A 507 -14.57 -4.13 -20.68
CA TYR A 507 -15.27 -5.41 -20.72
C TYR A 507 -15.01 -6.17 -22.03
N LEU A 508 -14.99 -7.50 -21.93
CA LEU A 508 -15.06 -8.40 -23.09
C LEU A 508 -16.47 -8.43 -23.68
N HIS A 509 -16.58 -8.72 -24.98
CA HIS A 509 -17.87 -8.90 -25.62
C HIS A 509 -18.62 -10.09 -25.00
N PRO A 510 -19.81 -9.92 -24.38
CA PRO A 510 -20.43 -10.97 -23.57
C PRO A 510 -20.98 -12.15 -24.39
N THR A 511 -21.36 -11.94 -25.66
CA THR A 511 -21.97 -13.00 -26.48
C THR A 511 -21.15 -13.46 -27.68
N ASP A 512 -19.98 -12.88 -27.94
CA ASP A 512 -19.22 -13.20 -29.16
C ASP A 512 -18.47 -14.54 -29.04
N PRO A 513 -18.45 -15.40 -30.08
CA PRO A 513 -17.75 -16.67 -30.04
C PRO A 513 -16.25 -16.57 -29.74
N VAL A 514 -15.55 -15.54 -30.25
CA VAL A 514 -14.11 -15.37 -30.04
C VAL A 514 -13.81 -15.09 -28.57
N ALA A 515 -14.57 -14.19 -27.95
CA ALA A 515 -14.45 -13.89 -26.52
C ALA A 515 -14.77 -15.13 -25.66
N LYS A 516 -15.75 -15.95 -26.05
CA LYS A 516 -16.08 -17.20 -25.35
C LYS A 516 -15.00 -18.27 -25.49
N THR A 517 -14.38 -18.40 -26.66
CA THR A 517 -13.24 -19.29 -26.87
C THR A 517 -12.07 -18.88 -25.99
N PHE A 518 -11.76 -17.58 -25.94
CA PHE A 518 -10.75 -17.02 -25.05
C PHE A 518 -11.00 -17.39 -23.58
N VAL A 519 -12.20 -17.09 -23.06
CA VAL A 519 -12.56 -17.36 -21.66
C VAL A 519 -12.45 -18.84 -21.34
N ARG A 520 -12.95 -19.72 -22.22
CA ARG A 520 -12.91 -21.17 -22.00
C ARG A 520 -11.47 -21.70 -21.97
N HIS A 521 -10.62 -21.23 -22.87
CA HIS A 521 -9.21 -21.64 -22.95
C HIS A 521 -8.44 -21.21 -21.70
N VAL A 522 -8.59 -19.95 -21.29
CA VAL A 522 -7.96 -19.40 -20.07
C VAL A 522 -8.44 -20.17 -18.84
N LEU A 523 -9.75 -20.23 -18.59
CA LEU A 523 -10.28 -20.89 -17.39
C LEU A 523 -9.99 -22.39 -17.37
N GLY A 524 -9.90 -23.03 -18.55
CA GLY A 524 -9.46 -24.42 -18.69
C GLY A 524 -8.04 -24.62 -18.17
N GLN A 525 -7.06 -23.83 -18.66
CA GLN A 525 -5.69 -23.92 -18.19
C GLN A 525 -5.55 -23.56 -16.70
N ILE A 526 -6.22 -22.50 -16.23
CA ILE A 526 -6.21 -22.16 -14.80
C ILE A 526 -6.75 -23.32 -13.96
N SER A 527 -7.83 -23.97 -14.41
CA SER A 527 -8.42 -25.13 -13.72
C SER A 527 -7.47 -26.33 -13.67
N GLU A 528 -6.73 -26.60 -14.75
CA GLU A 528 -5.73 -27.67 -14.81
C GLU A 528 -4.55 -27.45 -13.85
N MET A 529 -4.15 -26.18 -13.65
CA MET A 529 -3.06 -25.81 -12.76
C MET A 529 -3.45 -25.72 -11.29
N THR A 530 -4.75 -25.61 -11.00
CA THR A 530 -5.27 -25.34 -9.66
C THR A 530 -5.63 -26.64 -8.96
N THR A 531 -4.99 -26.94 -7.84
CA THR A 531 -5.31 -28.13 -7.03
C THR A 531 -6.53 -27.92 -6.16
N GLY A 532 -6.79 -26.68 -5.72
CA GLY A 532 -7.96 -26.30 -4.94
C GLY A 532 -9.29 -26.43 -5.70
N ASP A 533 -10.38 -26.41 -4.94
CA ASP A 533 -11.73 -26.65 -5.48
C ASP A 533 -12.38 -25.40 -6.09
N TYR A 534 -11.84 -24.21 -5.86
CA TYR A 534 -12.45 -22.94 -6.25
C TYR A 534 -11.70 -22.27 -7.41
N ILE A 535 -12.46 -21.66 -8.31
CA ILE A 535 -11.98 -20.67 -9.29
C ILE A 535 -12.84 -19.42 -9.11
N HIS A 536 -12.20 -18.30 -8.82
CA HIS A 536 -12.86 -17.00 -8.76
C HIS A 536 -12.99 -16.45 -10.19
N ILE A 537 -14.19 -16.02 -10.58
CA ILE A 537 -14.48 -15.48 -11.92
C ILE A 537 -14.70 -13.96 -11.92
N GLY A 538 -14.51 -13.34 -10.76
CA GLY A 538 -14.75 -11.93 -10.51
C GLY A 538 -16.22 -11.56 -10.67
N GLY A 539 -16.49 -10.68 -11.62
CA GLY A 539 -17.84 -10.23 -11.99
C GLY A 539 -18.20 -8.86 -11.44
N ASP A 540 -17.33 -8.17 -10.72
CA ASP A 540 -17.62 -6.87 -10.15
C ASP A 540 -17.64 -5.73 -11.19
N GLU A 541 -18.20 -4.61 -10.75
CA GLU A 541 -18.18 -3.31 -11.42
C GLU A 541 -18.49 -3.32 -12.95
N PRO A 542 -19.57 -3.97 -13.44
CA PRO A 542 -19.87 -4.08 -14.87
C PRO A 542 -20.49 -2.80 -15.45
N HIS A 543 -20.03 -1.62 -15.00
CA HIS A 543 -20.68 -0.33 -15.18
C HIS A 543 -20.87 0.02 -16.67
N ALA A 544 -19.81 -0.07 -17.48
CA ALA A 544 -19.91 0.23 -18.90
C ALA A 544 -20.63 -0.88 -19.68
N LEU A 545 -20.43 -2.15 -19.33
CA LEU A 545 -21.09 -3.28 -19.99
C LEU A 545 -22.61 -3.22 -19.83
N THR A 546 -23.10 -3.00 -18.61
CA THR A 546 -24.55 -2.95 -18.33
C THR A 546 -25.23 -1.72 -18.95
N GLN A 547 -24.48 -0.66 -19.24
CA GLN A 547 -24.97 0.48 -20.02
C GLN A 547 -25.18 0.14 -21.50
N VAL A 548 -24.39 -0.78 -22.06
CA VAL A 548 -24.45 -1.17 -23.48
C VAL A 548 -25.38 -2.37 -23.72
N TYR A 549 -25.32 -3.41 -22.90
CA TYR A 549 -26.01 -4.69 -23.12
C TYR A 549 -27.19 -5.01 -22.19
N ASP A 550 -27.38 -4.27 -21.10
CA ASP A 550 -28.29 -4.53 -19.98
C ASP A 550 -27.85 -5.61 -18.95
N HIS A 551 -28.56 -5.67 -17.82
CA HIS A 551 -28.29 -6.63 -16.73
C HIS A 551 -28.66 -8.08 -17.08
N ALA A 552 -29.65 -8.31 -17.96
CA ALA A 552 -30.05 -9.67 -18.32
C ALA A 552 -28.95 -10.35 -19.15
N THR A 553 -28.35 -9.61 -20.09
CA THR A 553 -27.19 -10.09 -20.86
C THR A 553 -25.99 -10.39 -19.97
N TYR A 554 -25.71 -9.50 -19.01
CA TYR A 554 -24.66 -9.71 -18.02
C TYR A 554 -24.90 -10.95 -17.13
N ASN A 555 -26.11 -11.13 -16.59
CA ASN A 555 -26.46 -12.29 -15.77
C ASN A 555 -26.39 -13.62 -16.55
N ALA A 556 -26.78 -13.60 -17.83
CA ALA A 556 -26.65 -14.75 -18.71
C ALA A 556 -25.18 -15.11 -19.00
N TYR A 557 -24.33 -14.10 -19.21
CA TYR A 557 -22.88 -14.28 -19.36
C TYR A 557 -22.27 -14.95 -18.13
N LEU A 558 -22.54 -14.42 -16.93
CA LEU A 558 -22.03 -15.02 -15.69
C LEU A 558 -22.50 -16.46 -15.52
N GLY A 559 -23.76 -16.75 -15.84
CA GLY A 559 -24.31 -18.11 -15.80
C GLY A 559 -23.56 -19.08 -16.70
N GLU A 560 -23.17 -18.64 -17.90
CA GLU A 560 -22.37 -19.42 -18.84
C GLU A 560 -20.95 -19.67 -18.31
N VAL A 561 -20.27 -18.64 -17.80
CA VAL A 561 -18.91 -18.74 -17.24
C VAL A 561 -18.89 -19.67 -16.01
N MET A 562 -19.84 -19.52 -15.09
CA MET A 562 -20.01 -20.44 -13.96
C MET A 562 -20.27 -21.88 -14.43
N GLY A 563 -21.02 -22.05 -15.52
CA GLY A 563 -21.21 -23.33 -16.19
C GLY A 563 -19.91 -23.95 -16.68
N MET A 564 -18.99 -23.15 -17.24
CA MET A 564 -17.66 -23.61 -17.67
C MET A 564 -16.82 -24.09 -16.48
N VAL A 565 -16.75 -23.29 -15.41
CA VAL A 565 -16.00 -23.65 -14.19
C VAL A 565 -16.48 -24.99 -13.59
N ARG A 566 -17.80 -25.20 -13.53
CA ARG A 566 -18.38 -26.50 -13.13
C ARG A 566 -18.01 -27.62 -14.10
N GLY A 567 -18.00 -27.33 -15.40
CA GLY A 567 -17.57 -28.27 -16.44
C GLY A 567 -16.12 -28.74 -16.28
N PHE A 568 -15.25 -27.88 -15.73
CA PHE A 568 -13.87 -28.22 -15.37
C PHE A 568 -13.74 -28.96 -14.01
N GLY A 569 -14.85 -29.25 -13.35
CA GLY A 569 -14.88 -29.94 -12.05
C GLY A 569 -14.51 -29.05 -10.87
N LYS A 570 -14.63 -27.71 -11.03
CA LYS A 570 -14.36 -26.72 -9.98
C LYS A 570 -15.66 -26.06 -9.51
N THR A 571 -15.60 -25.41 -8.36
CA THR A 571 -16.69 -24.64 -7.76
C THR A 571 -16.53 -23.17 -8.14
N PRO A 572 -17.53 -22.56 -8.81
CA PRO A 572 -17.52 -21.14 -9.09
C PRO A 572 -17.56 -20.31 -7.81
N LEU A 573 -16.66 -19.34 -7.74
CA LEU A 573 -16.65 -18.28 -6.74
C LEU A 573 -16.63 -16.94 -7.50
N GLY A 574 -17.32 -15.91 -7.03
CA GLY A 574 -17.33 -14.61 -7.69
C GLY A 574 -17.91 -13.53 -6.77
N TRP A 575 -17.64 -12.26 -7.07
CA TRP A 575 -18.19 -11.14 -6.29
C TRP A 575 -19.72 -11.16 -6.27
N ASN A 576 -20.36 -10.57 -5.26
CA ASN A 576 -21.80 -10.76 -4.98
C ASN A 576 -22.74 -10.42 -6.14
N GLU A 577 -22.28 -9.71 -7.16
CA GLU A 577 -22.96 -9.53 -8.44
C GLU A 577 -23.41 -10.87 -9.06
N ILE A 578 -22.64 -11.96 -8.86
CA ILE A 578 -23.03 -13.30 -9.33
C ILE A 578 -24.28 -13.87 -8.65
N ALA A 579 -24.77 -13.25 -7.58
CA ALA A 579 -26.00 -13.68 -6.90
C ALA A 579 -27.23 -13.70 -7.81
N GLN A 580 -27.18 -12.98 -8.93
CA GLN A 580 -28.25 -12.92 -9.93
C GLN A 580 -27.90 -13.64 -11.24
N ALA A 581 -26.78 -14.34 -11.31
CA ALA A 581 -26.37 -15.09 -12.48
C ALA A 581 -27.39 -16.18 -12.85
N ASP A 582 -27.59 -16.39 -14.14
CA ASP A 582 -28.49 -17.44 -14.63
C ASP A 582 -27.95 -18.82 -14.23
N GLY A 583 -28.78 -19.61 -13.54
CA GLY A 583 -28.39 -20.97 -13.14
C GLY A 583 -27.46 -21.05 -11.93
N ILE A 584 -27.41 -20.02 -11.08
CA ILE A 584 -26.83 -20.15 -9.73
C ILE A 584 -27.49 -21.32 -8.98
N THR A 585 -26.65 -22.18 -8.39
CA THR A 585 -27.09 -23.44 -7.79
C THR A 585 -26.43 -23.70 -6.44
N ALA A 586 -26.80 -24.81 -5.80
CA ALA A 586 -26.28 -25.19 -4.50
C ALA A 586 -24.77 -25.45 -4.57
N GLY A 587 -24.02 -24.81 -3.69
CA GLY A 587 -22.56 -24.91 -3.61
C GLY A 587 -21.79 -23.77 -4.28
N ASP A 588 -22.38 -23.07 -5.26
CA ASP A 588 -21.76 -21.86 -5.85
C ASP A 588 -21.56 -20.80 -4.74
N VAL A 589 -20.43 -20.08 -4.77
CA VAL A 589 -20.02 -19.18 -3.67
C VAL A 589 -20.06 -17.72 -4.11
N MET A 590 -20.89 -16.91 -3.47
CA MET A 590 -20.90 -15.46 -3.63
C MET A 590 -19.95 -14.80 -2.64
N HIS A 591 -19.01 -13.99 -3.11
CA HIS A 591 -18.11 -13.18 -2.31
C HIS A 591 -18.71 -11.79 -2.08
N TYR A 592 -19.31 -11.60 -0.92
CA TYR A 592 -20.06 -10.38 -0.60
C TYR A 592 -19.18 -9.30 0.01
N TRP A 593 -19.02 -8.21 -0.74
CA TRP A 593 -18.17 -7.07 -0.38
C TRP A 593 -18.96 -5.81 -0.03
N THR A 594 -19.96 -5.48 -0.85
CA THR A 594 -20.75 -4.23 -0.72
C THR A 594 -22.17 -4.36 -1.27
N GLY A 595 -22.94 -3.28 -1.20
CA GLY A 595 -24.22 -3.17 -1.89
C GLY A 595 -25.42 -3.76 -1.14
N ASN A 596 -26.41 -4.23 -1.91
CA ASN A 596 -27.67 -4.77 -1.38
C ASN A 596 -27.56 -6.28 -1.15
N ALA A 597 -27.69 -6.72 0.10
CA ALA A 597 -27.67 -8.15 0.46
C ALA A 597 -28.92 -8.95 0.07
N GLY A 598 -29.95 -8.33 -0.52
CA GLY A 598 -31.18 -9.01 -0.95
C GLY A 598 -30.93 -10.19 -1.89
N PRO A 599 -30.32 -9.98 -3.07
CA PRO A 599 -30.02 -11.05 -4.02
C PRO A 599 -29.18 -12.17 -3.43
N THR A 600 -28.15 -11.86 -2.65
CA THR A 600 -27.32 -12.87 -1.97
C THR A 600 -28.14 -13.72 -1.00
N ARG A 601 -29.01 -13.11 -0.19
CA ARG A 601 -29.92 -13.87 0.68
C ARG A 601 -30.90 -14.72 -0.11
N ASP A 602 -31.42 -14.22 -1.23
CA ASP A 602 -32.35 -14.97 -2.08
C ASP A 602 -31.65 -16.18 -2.73
N ALA A 603 -30.42 -16.02 -3.20
CA ALA A 603 -29.58 -17.11 -3.69
C ALA A 603 -29.33 -18.18 -2.61
N VAL A 604 -28.97 -17.76 -1.39
CA VAL A 604 -28.81 -18.69 -0.24
C VAL A 604 -30.12 -19.43 0.05
N ASN A 605 -31.23 -18.71 0.21
CA ASN A 605 -32.49 -19.26 0.69
C ASN A 605 -33.22 -20.12 -0.37
N ASN A 606 -33.13 -19.73 -1.64
CA ASN A 606 -33.91 -20.35 -2.71
C ASN A 606 -33.10 -21.32 -3.59
N HIS A 607 -31.77 -21.17 -3.62
CA HIS A 607 -30.89 -21.94 -4.50
C HIS A 607 -29.81 -22.75 -3.75
N GLY A 608 -29.67 -22.57 -2.43
CA GLY A 608 -28.66 -23.28 -1.63
C GLY A 608 -27.22 -22.81 -1.89
N ALA A 609 -27.06 -21.63 -2.50
CA ALA A 609 -25.76 -21.01 -2.71
C ALA A 609 -25.08 -20.68 -1.36
N LYS A 610 -23.76 -20.52 -1.40
CA LYS A 610 -22.91 -20.23 -0.26
C LYS A 610 -22.38 -18.80 -0.32
N VAL A 611 -21.87 -18.29 0.80
CA VAL A 611 -21.35 -16.91 0.88
C VAL A 611 -20.00 -16.84 1.59
N LEU A 612 -19.07 -16.11 0.98
CA LEU A 612 -17.84 -15.61 1.57
C LEU A 612 -18.04 -14.13 1.90
N LEU A 613 -17.59 -13.66 3.06
CA LEU A 613 -17.91 -12.31 3.55
C LEU A 613 -16.65 -11.44 3.70
N SER A 614 -16.63 -10.29 3.02
CA SER A 614 -15.59 -9.27 3.08
C SER A 614 -16.21 -7.88 3.24
N ARG A 615 -16.77 -7.59 4.42
CA ARG A 615 -17.38 -6.28 4.72
C ARG A 615 -16.39 -5.13 4.41
N GLY A 616 -16.70 -4.30 3.42
CA GLY A 616 -15.80 -3.23 2.93
C GLY A 616 -15.08 -2.43 4.02
N ASP A 617 -15.83 -1.77 4.92
CA ASP A 617 -15.29 -0.93 6.00
C ASP A 617 -14.55 -1.70 7.12
N LYS A 618 -14.46 -3.04 7.02
CA LYS A 618 -13.95 -3.94 8.07
C LYS A 618 -13.03 -5.06 7.56
N SER A 619 -12.80 -5.14 6.24
CA SER A 619 -12.09 -6.27 5.62
C SER A 619 -11.09 -5.84 4.56
N TYR A 620 -11.34 -4.73 3.88
CA TYR A 620 -10.47 -4.22 2.81
C TYR A 620 -9.22 -3.60 3.43
N ILE A 621 -8.12 -4.34 3.41
CA ILE A 621 -6.86 -3.93 4.05
C ILE A 621 -6.03 -2.99 3.16
N ASP A 622 -6.48 -2.70 1.95
CA ASP A 622 -5.99 -1.60 1.11
C ASP A 622 -6.47 -0.22 1.58
N GLN A 623 -7.20 -0.09 2.70
CA GLN A 623 -7.64 1.21 3.25
C GLN A 623 -6.60 1.80 4.21
N LYS A 624 -6.45 3.14 4.21
CA LYS A 624 -5.54 3.87 5.10
C LYS A 624 -5.87 3.60 6.56
N TYR A 625 -4.85 3.34 7.38
CA TYR A 625 -5.01 3.25 8.83
C TYR A 625 -5.49 4.57 9.43
N ASN A 626 -4.92 5.67 8.95
CA ASN A 626 -5.29 7.04 9.31
C ASN A 626 -4.95 7.99 8.14
N SER A 627 -5.30 9.27 8.26
CA SER A 627 -5.12 10.25 7.18
C SER A 627 -3.67 10.48 6.74
N LYS A 628 -2.67 10.08 7.54
CA LYS A 628 -1.24 10.25 7.23
C LYS A 628 -0.60 9.02 6.61
N THR A 629 -1.26 7.85 6.65
CA THR A 629 -0.76 6.63 6.04
C THR A 629 -0.31 6.93 4.59
N PRO A 630 0.95 6.64 4.22
CA PRO A 630 1.55 7.13 2.98
C PRO A 630 1.11 6.39 1.72
N LEU A 631 0.45 5.25 1.88
CA LEU A 631 -0.18 4.47 0.82
C LEU A 631 -1.63 4.19 1.21
N ALA A 632 -2.29 3.25 0.53
CA ALA A 632 -3.67 2.83 0.74
C ALA A 632 -4.74 3.85 0.27
N LEU A 633 -5.96 3.36 0.08
CA LEU A 633 -7.16 4.09 -0.35
C LEU A 633 -8.01 4.54 0.85
N THR A 634 -9.09 5.29 0.60
CA THR A 634 -9.94 5.88 1.65
C THR A 634 -11.44 5.72 1.41
N TRP A 635 -11.82 4.92 0.41
CA TRP A 635 -13.21 4.83 -0.06
C TRP A 635 -14.11 4.05 0.89
N ALA A 636 -13.59 2.98 1.53
CA ALA A 636 -14.38 2.09 2.38
C ALA A 636 -14.30 2.44 3.87
N CYS A 637 -13.18 3.00 4.32
CA CYS A 637 -12.97 3.36 5.72
C CYS A 637 -12.42 4.79 5.85
N GLN A 638 -13.15 5.64 6.57
CA GLN A 638 -12.79 7.02 6.87
C GLN A 638 -12.60 7.18 8.39
N GLY A 639 -11.36 7.11 8.89
CA GLY A 639 -11.08 7.26 10.32
C GLY A 639 -9.90 6.44 10.82
N ASN A 640 -10.02 5.88 12.03
CA ASN A 640 -9.08 4.89 12.56
C ASN A 640 -9.47 3.50 12.02
N CYS A 641 -8.69 3.02 11.07
CA CYS A 641 -8.90 1.76 10.36
C CYS A 641 -7.86 0.71 10.77
N ASP A 642 -7.39 0.76 12.02
CA ASP A 642 -6.48 -0.24 12.58
C ASP A 642 -7.22 -1.55 12.96
N PHE A 643 -6.46 -2.58 13.36
CA PHE A 643 -6.92 -3.96 13.54
C PHE A 643 -8.12 -4.10 14.48
N GLN A 644 -8.29 -3.24 15.49
CA GLN A 644 -9.45 -3.30 16.37
C GLN A 644 -10.74 -2.95 15.63
N SER A 645 -10.68 -2.00 14.69
CA SER A 645 -11.82 -1.62 13.85
C SER A 645 -12.25 -2.78 12.95
N TYR A 646 -11.29 -3.60 12.48
CA TYR A 646 -11.50 -4.76 11.59
C TYR A 646 -11.96 -6.00 12.35
N TYR A 647 -11.71 -6.05 13.67
CA TYR A 647 -12.16 -7.13 14.53
C TYR A 647 -13.65 -7.03 14.87
N ASP A 648 -14.17 -5.84 15.17
CA ASP A 648 -15.48 -5.67 15.83
C ASP A 648 -16.70 -5.83 14.90
N TRP A 649 -16.91 -7.06 14.40
CA TRP A 649 -18.10 -7.46 13.67
C TRP A 649 -18.34 -8.99 13.73
N ASN A 650 -19.57 -9.39 13.39
CA ASN A 650 -19.99 -10.79 13.31
C ASN A 650 -20.49 -11.11 11.89
N PRO A 651 -19.84 -12.06 11.18
CA PRO A 651 -20.23 -12.43 9.82
C PRO A 651 -21.70 -12.79 9.66
N ARG A 652 -22.29 -13.53 10.63
CA ARG A 652 -23.70 -13.95 10.60
C ARG A 652 -24.68 -12.79 10.49
N THR A 653 -24.43 -11.74 11.28
CA THR A 653 -25.34 -10.60 11.39
C THR A 653 -25.08 -9.53 10.34
N PHE A 654 -23.93 -9.58 9.63
CA PHE A 654 -23.59 -8.57 8.62
C PHE A 654 -24.64 -8.49 7.50
N ILE A 655 -25.04 -9.65 6.95
CA ILE A 655 -26.10 -9.74 5.94
C ILE A 655 -27.41 -10.32 6.49
N ASN A 656 -27.53 -10.44 7.82
CA ASN A 656 -28.69 -10.95 8.56
C ASN A 656 -29.12 -12.38 8.19
N LEU A 657 -28.16 -13.32 8.19
CA LEU A 657 -28.47 -14.75 8.01
C LEU A 657 -28.99 -15.40 9.31
N PRO A 658 -29.88 -16.40 9.21
CA PRO A 658 -30.43 -17.07 10.38
C PRO A 658 -29.40 -17.94 11.11
N THR A 659 -28.52 -18.62 10.37
CA THR A 659 -27.47 -19.52 10.88
C THR A 659 -26.14 -19.27 10.15
N ASP A 660 -25.06 -19.88 10.65
CA ASP A 660 -23.73 -19.82 10.01
C ASP A 660 -23.63 -20.79 8.80
N ASP A 661 -24.62 -21.66 8.55
CA ASP A 661 -24.51 -22.81 7.62
C ASP A 661 -24.22 -22.45 6.15
N ALA A 662 -24.61 -21.24 5.73
CA ALA A 662 -24.36 -20.74 4.38
C ALA A 662 -23.01 -20.01 4.25
N ILE A 663 -22.40 -19.63 5.38
CA ILE A 663 -21.17 -18.84 5.41
C ILE A 663 -19.99 -19.79 5.36
N ILE A 664 -19.20 -19.73 4.29
CA ILE A 664 -17.96 -20.53 4.21
C ILE A 664 -16.83 -19.89 5.02
N GLY A 665 -16.89 -18.57 5.22
CA GLY A 665 -16.02 -17.83 6.12
C GLY A 665 -15.85 -16.36 5.76
N THR A 666 -14.65 -15.82 6.00
CA THR A 666 -14.31 -14.41 5.79
C THR A 666 -13.01 -14.25 5.02
N GLU A 667 -12.87 -13.13 4.32
CA GLU A 667 -11.66 -12.77 3.59
C GLU A 667 -11.28 -11.31 3.87
N ALA A 668 -9.98 -11.05 3.95
CA ALA A 668 -9.40 -9.71 4.04
C ALA A 668 -8.74 -9.33 2.70
N PRO A 669 -9.42 -8.56 1.82
CA PRO A 669 -8.86 -8.24 0.52
C PRO A 669 -7.80 -7.15 0.56
N LEU A 670 -6.67 -7.37 -0.11
CA LEU A 670 -5.63 -6.37 -0.34
C LEU A 670 -5.52 -6.05 -1.84
N TRP A 671 -6.16 -4.97 -2.24
CA TRP A 671 -5.95 -4.34 -3.55
C TRP A 671 -4.62 -3.58 -3.61
N SER A 672 -4.03 -3.45 -4.80
CA SER A 672 -2.67 -2.93 -4.98
C SER A 672 -2.52 -1.68 -5.85
N GLU A 673 -3.57 -0.85 -5.98
CA GLU A 673 -3.49 0.45 -6.67
C GLU A 673 -2.38 1.34 -6.09
N THR A 674 -2.14 1.20 -4.79
CA THR A 674 -1.14 1.98 -4.03
C THR A 674 -0.06 1.14 -3.37
N VAL A 675 -0.06 -0.19 -3.57
CA VAL A 675 0.88 -1.12 -2.97
C VAL A 675 1.92 -1.51 -4.01
N ARG A 676 3.21 -1.52 -3.62
CA ARG A 676 4.29 -1.75 -4.56
C ARG A 676 5.15 -2.95 -4.25
N GLY A 677 5.18 -3.50 -3.05
CA GLY A 677 6.06 -4.63 -2.73
C GLY A 677 5.65 -5.38 -1.49
N LEU A 678 6.33 -6.50 -1.20
CA LEU A 678 6.01 -7.33 -0.03
C LEU A 678 6.07 -6.54 1.28
N ASP A 679 7.02 -5.61 1.42
CA ASP A 679 7.13 -4.74 2.59
C ASP A 679 5.85 -3.91 2.84
N GLN A 680 5.24 -3.40 1.77
CA GLN A 680 3.97 -2.67 1.82
C GLN A 680 2.76 -3.60 1.95
N VAL A 681 2.81 -4.79 1.33
CA VAL A 681 1.81 -5.85 1.50
C VAL A 681 1.73 -6.23 2.97
N GLU A 682 2.85 -6.56 3.59
CA GLU A 682 2.95 -6.92 5.00
C GLU A 682 2.52 -5.76 5.91
N PHE A 683 2.96 -4.52 5.61
CA PHE A 683 2.54 -3.31 6.35
C PHE A 683 1.03 -3.13 6.42
N LEU A 684 0.31 -3.38 5.32
CA LEU A 684 -1.15 -3.25 5.27
C LEU A 684 -1.88 -4.52 5.76
N THR A 685 -1.27 -5.69 5.59
CA THR A 685 -1.84 -6.99 5.97
C THR A 685 -1.87 -7.16 7.48
N PHE A 686 -0.73 -6.95 8.14
CA PHE A 686 -0.59 -7.17 9.56
C PHE A 686 -0.79 -5.85 10.31
N ASN A 687 -1.75 -5.76 11.26
CA ASN A 687 -2.40 -6.86 11.98
C ASN A 687 -3.87 -7.13 11.60
N ARG A 688 -4.39 -6.48 10.56
CA ARG A 688 -5.81 -6.58 10.18
C ARG A 688 -6.22 -7.97 9.71
N THR A 689 -5.38 -8.67 8.96
CA THR A 689 -5.65 -10.07 8.57
C THR A 689 -5.70 -11.01 9.77
N LEU A 690 -4.96 -10.72 10.85
CA LEU A 690 -5.03 -11.51 12.09
C LEU A 690 -6.37 -11.33 12.81
N ALA A 691 -7.02 -10.17 12.67
CA ALA A 691 -8.40 -9.99 13.14
C ALA A 691 -9.36 -10.93 12.40
N HIS A 692 -9.17 -11.10 11.08
CA HIS A 692 -9.95 -12.02 10.26
C HIS A 692 -9.64 -13.48 10.54
N ALA A 693 -8.38 -13.83 10.82
CA ALA A 693 -8.03 -15.15 11.32
C ALA A 693 -8.85 -15.49 12.57
N GLU A 694 -8.96 -14.57 13.52
CA GLU A 694 -9.75 -14.78 14.75
C GLU A 694 -11.26 -14.78 14.53
N ILE A 695 -11.80 -13.91 13.65
CA ILE A 695 -13.22 -13.93 13.25
C ILE A 695 -13.58 -15.30 12.64
N GLY A 696 -12.68 -15.81 11.81
CA GLY A 696 -12.77 -17.09 11.11
C GLY A 696 -12.63 -18.32 12.00
N TRP A 697 -11.90 -18.18 13.10
CA TRP A 697 -11.49 -19.31 13.94
C TRP A 697 -12.25 -19.38 15.26
N THR A 698 -12.26 -18.31 16.05
CA THR A 698 -12.72 -18.32 17.44
C THR A 698 -14.25 -18.24 17.51
N PRO A 699 -14.90 -19.03 18.40
CA PRO A 699 -16.35 -18.93 18.63
C PRO A 699 -16.79 -17.50 18.96
N GLN A 700 -17.91 -17.07 18.38
CA GLN A 700 -18.35 -15.67 18.44
C GLN A 700 -18.57 -15.14 19.86
N ASP A 701 -18.96 -16.00 20.79
CA ASP A 701 -19.32 -15.70 22.18
C ASP A 701 -18.11 -15.50 23.10
N VAL A 702 -16.92 -15.97 22.72
CA VAL A 702 -15.69 -15.82 23.51
C VAL A 702 -14.69 -14.80 22.94
N ARG A 703 -15.04 -14.18 21.81
CA ARG A 703 -14.30 -13.07 21.18
C ARG A 703 -14.46 -11.79 22.02
N ASP A 704 -13.33 -11.15 22.31
CA ASP A 704 -13.28 -9.91 23.07
C ASP A 704 -12.20 -8.99 22.50
N ARG A 705 -12.59 -7.76 22.18
CA ARG A 705 -11.73 -6.79 21.51
C ARG A 705 -10.52 -6.37 22.36
N THR A 706 -10.72 -6.19 23.67
CA THR A 706 -9.66 -5.75 24.58
C THR A 706 -8.65 -6.88 24.84
N ASP A 707 -9.13 -8.11 24.98
CA ASP A 707 -8.32 -9.33 25.02
C ASP A 707 -7.51 -9.50 23.73
N PHE A 708 -8.16 -9.37 22.57
CA PHE A 708 -7.50 -9.47 21.27
C PHE A 708 -6.39 -8.46 21.10
N ALA A 709 -6.61 -7.18 21.45
CA ALA A 709 -5.59 -6.14 21.36
C ALA A 709 -4.36 -6.46 22.24
N LYS A 710 -4.56 -7.05 23.43
CA LYS A 710 -3.44 -7.50 24.29
C LYS A 710 -2.63 -8.62 23.63
N ARG A 711 -3.32 -9.61 23.03
CA ARG A 711 -2.67 -10.75 22.36
C ARG A 711 -1.91 -10.33 21.11
N ILE A 712 -2.52 -9.52 20.25
CA ILE A 712 -1.87 -8.95 19.06
C ILE A 712 -0.63 -8.14 19.42
N SER A 713 -0.66 -7.41 20.54
CA SER A 713 0.50 -6.63 20.97
C SER A 713 1.73 -7.49 21.33
N GLN A 714 1.54 -8.77 21.70
CA GLN A 714 2.63 -9.73 21.90
C GLN A 714 3.15 -10.29 20.58
N ILE A 715 2.25 -10.53 19.63
CA ILE A 715 2.57 -11.06 18.28
C ILE A 715 3.53 -10.15 17.51
N GLY A 716 3.65 -8.86 17.85
CA GLY A 716 4.66 -7.97 17.27
C GLY A 716 6.09 -8.50 17.42
N VAL A 717 6.39 -9.28 18.47
CA VAL A 717 7.70 -9.94 18.62
C VAL A 717 7.88 -11.04 17.57
N ASP A 718 6.85 -11.88 17.40
CA ASP A 718 6.82 -12.98 16.44
C ASP A 718 6.96 -12.46 15.00
N LEU A 719 6.21 -11.42 14.62
CA LEU A 719 6.25 -10.81 13.29
C LEU A 719 7.62 -10.18 12.98
N ASN A 720 8.24 -9.52 13.96
CA ASN A 720 9.62 -9.05 13.80
C ASN A 720 10.58 -10.24 13.60
N ALA A 721 10.41 -11.34 14.34
CA ALA A 721 11.26 -12.52 14.25
C ALA A 721 11.11 -13.30 12.92
N THR A 722 9.94 -13.24 12.28
CA THR A 722 9.76 -13.75 10.89
C THR A 722 10.36 -12.82 9.83
N GLY A 723 10.77 -11.60 10.21
CA GLY A 723 11.18 -10.55 9.29
C GLY A 723 10.01 -9.98 8.48
N SER A 724 8.79 -10.01 9.03
CA SER A 724 7.61 -9.42 8.42
C SER A 724 7.37 -8.00 8.92
N ASN A 725 7.05 -7.10 8.00
CA ASN A 725 6.62 -5.75 8.34
C ASN A 725 5.15 -5.75 8.83
N PHE A 726 4.76 -4.74 9.60
CA PHE A 726 3.39 -4.59 10.07
C PHE A 726 3.15 -3.17 10.56
N TYR A 727 1.90 -2.73 10.55
CA TYR A 727 1.56 -1.43 11.15
C TYR A 727 1.47 -1.54 12.67
N ASP A 728 2.21 -0.65 13.35
CA ASP A 728 2.36 -0.63 14.79
C ASP A 728 1.63 0.57 15.43
N GLY A 729 0.40 0.84 14.97
CA GLY A 729 -0.41 1.97 15.43
C GLY A 729 -0.75 1.96 16.93
N THR A 730 -1.46 3.01 17.36
CA THR A 730 -1.82 3.23 18.77
C THR A 730 -2.86 2.27 19.34
N ASP A 731 -3.52 1.47 18.50
CA ASP A 731 -4.48 0.47 18.95
C ASP A 731 -3.78 -0.72 19.64
N GLY A 732 -2.49 -0.92 19.39
CA GLY A 732 -1.64 -1.85 20.13
C GLY A 732 -0.99 -1.19 21.35
N ASN A 733 -0.48 -2.03 22.25
CA ASN A 733 0.46 -1.64 23.30
C ASN A 733 1.67 -2.56 23.22
N TRP A 734 2.52 -2.30 22.22
CA TRP A 734 3.50 -3.24 21.68
C TRP A 734 4.50 -3.69 22.74
N GLY A 735 4.60 -5.01 22.92
CA GLY A 735 5.56 -5.65 23.81
C GLY A 735 6.98 -5.59 23.26
N TYR A 736 7.96 -5.92 24.10
CA TYR A 736 9.34 -6.09 23.70
C TYR A 736 9.90 -7.38 24.29
N ASP A 737 10.88 -7.97 23.62
CA ASP A 737 11.61 -9.14 24.10
C ASP A 737 13.06 -9.12 23.59
N VAL A 738 13.94 -9.83 24.31
CA VAL A 738 15.37 -9.93 23.99
C VAL A 738 15.82 -11.38 23.97
N ALA A 739 16.67 -11.73 23.00
CA ALA A 739 17.33 -13.04 22.93
C ALA A 739 18.83 -12.86 22.73
N GLY A 740 19.64 -13.73 23.35
CA GLY A 740 21.09 -13.71 23.16
C GLY A 740 21.51 -14.54 21.93
N VAL A 741 22.78 -14.48 21.56
CA VAL A 741 23.37 -15.38 20.55
C VAL A 741 24.68 -15.99 21.04
N LYS A 742 25.21 -16.95 20.28
CA LYS A 742 26.57 -17.43 20.42
C LYS A 742 27.49 -16.71 19.44
N SER A 743 28.57 -16.12 19.95
CA SER A 743 29.60 -15.42 19.18
C SER A 743 30.99 -15.97 19.47
N VAL A 744 31.91 -15.89 18.50
CA VAL A 744 33.32 -16.28 18.63
C VAL A 744 34.21 -15.06 18.40
N ALA A 745 35.21 -14.85 19.24
CA ALA A 745 36.23 -13.82 19.05
C ALA A 745 37.64 -14.40 19.02
N THR A 746 38.46 -13.80 18.15
CA THR A 746 39.86 -14.17 17.91
C THR A 746 40.86 -13.29 18.65
N ALA A 747 40.39 -12.26 19.36
CA ALA A 747 41.20 -11.35 20.16
C ALA A 747 40.54 -11.10 21.53
N PRO A 748 41.34 -10.81 22.58
CA PRO A 748 40.81 -10.41 23.88
C PRO A 748 39.96 -9.14 23.80
N ASP A 749 40.36 -8.16 22.97
CA ASP A 749 39.64 -6.92 22.70
C ASP A 749 38.87 -7.07 21.38
N ALA A 750 37.59 -7.43 21.44
CA ALA A 750 36.75 -7.63 20.26
C ALA A 750 35.36 -7.05 20.47
N THR A 751 34.70 -6.72 19.35
CA THR A 751 33.26 -6.43 19.32
C THR A 751 32.51 -7.73 19.07
N PHE A 752 31.49 -7.99 19.89
CA PHE A 752 30.68 -9.19 19.86
C PHE A 752 29.27 -8.85 19.42
N GLN A 753 28.65 -9.71 18.61
CA GLN A 753 27.19 -9.73 18.52
C GLN A 753 26.65 -10.44 19.76
N LEU A 754 25.87 -9.73 20.56
CA LEU A 754 25.36 -10.21 21.83
C LEU A 754 23.98 -10.83 21.69
N GLY A 755 23.15 -10.31 20.79
CA GLY A 755 21.77 -10.77 20.67
C GLY A 755 20.92 -9.96 19.70
N TYR A 756 19.62 -10.17 19.80
CA TYR A 756 18.58 -9.43 19.10
C TYR A 756 17.59 -8.85 20.12
N LEU A 757 17.07 -7.66 19.82
CA LEU A 757 15.99 -7.02 20.55
C LEU A 757 14.83 -6.79 19.58
N SER A 758 13.66 -7.30 19.92
CA SER A 758 12.41 -6.94 19.26
C SER A 758 11.68 -5.93 20.12
N ALA A 759 11.50 -4.71 19.62
CA ALA A 759 10.76 -3.64 20.28
C ALA A 759 9.99 -2.82 19.23
N PRO A 760 8.86 -3.34 18.71
CA PRO A 760 7.96 -2.58 17.84
C PRO A 760 7.55 -1.24 18.46
N GLY A 761 7.31 -0.24 17.63
CA GLY A 761 6.96 1.10 18.11
C GLY A 761 8.10 1.91 18.66
N THR A 762 9.34 1.59 18.31
CA THR A 762 10.51 2.31 18.81
C THR A 762 11.44 2.79 17.69
N LYS A 763 12.27 3.79 18.04
CA LYS A 763 13.40 4.30 17.26
C LYS A 763 14.67 4.20 18.11
N VAL A 764 15.81 3.94 17.48
CA VAL A 764 17.13 3.96 18.14
C VAL A 764 17.52 5.42 18.42
N THR A 765 18.11 5.70 19.58
CA THR A 765 18.64 7.03 19.91
C THR A 765 19.90 7.36 19.11
N ALA A 766 20.22 8.65 18.94
CA ALA A 766 21.35 9.09 18.11
C ALA A 766 22.73 8.57 18.57
N ASP A 767 22.88 8.22 19.85
CA ASP A 767 24.08 7.60 20.42
C ASP A 767 24.09 6.07 20.34
N ALA A 768 23.05 5.47 19.76
CA ALA A 768 22.84 4.03 19.61
C ALA A 768 22.80 3.22 20.93
N THR A 769 22.54 3.85 22.08
CA THR A 769 22.54 3.15 23.39
C THR A 769 21.15 2.81 23.93
N LYS A 770 20.09 3.36 23.32
CA LYS A 770 18.70 3.18 23.74
C LYS A 770 17.76 3.00 22.55
N VAL A 771 16.65 2.36 22.82
CA VAL A 771 15.44 2.46 22.00
C VAL A 771 14.38 3.26 22.77
N ALA A 772 13.63 4.10 22.07
CA ALA A 772 12.58 4.93 22.67
C ALA A 772 11.30 4.83 21.85
N ALA A 773 10.14 4.89 22.53
CA ALA A 773 8.84 4.84 21.87
C ALA A 773 8.69 5.97 20.83
N ASP A 774 8.27 5.62 19.62
CA ASP A 774 7.99 6.59 18.58
C ASP A 774 6.61 7.20 18.76
N ARG A 775 6.58 8.32 19.48
CA ARG A 775 5.35 9.10 19.71
C ARG A 775 5.19 10.27 18.75
N THR A 776 6.10 10.39 17.79
CA THR A 776 6.00 11.41 16.76
C THR A 776 4.76 11.11 15.93
N ASN A 777 4.03 12.15 15.55
CA ASN A 777 2.88 12.01 14.67
C ASN A 777 3.29 12.51 13.29
N ASP A 778 4.19 11.77 12.64
CA ASP A 778 4.71 11.94 11.29
C ASP A 778 4.01 10.99 10.31
N VAL A 779 4.64 10.65 9.18
CA VAL A 779 4.00 9.99 8.04
C VAL A 779 3.62 8.53 8.34
N ASP A 780 4.47 7.83 9.10
CA ASP A 780 4.18 6.50 9.67
C ASP A 780 3.20 6.55 10.86
N GLY A 781 2.86 7.74 11.34
CA GLY A 781 1.93 7.94 12.44
C GLY A 781 2.53 7.62 13.81
N ARG A 782 1.68 7.69 14.84
CA ARG A 782 2.10 7.47 16.23
C ARG A 782 2.02 5.98 16.59
N SER A 783 2.99 5.51 17.37
CA SER A 783 2.99 4.18 17.98
C SER A 783 2.83 4.24 19.51
N ASN A 784 2.45 3.10 20.10
CA ASN A 784 2.39 2.86 21.53
C ASN A 784 3.25 1.65 21.89
N SER A 785 4.44 1.88 22.47
CA SER A 785 5.36 0.83 22.90
C SER A 785 5.54 0.81 24.42
N LEU A 786 5.69 -0.40 24.98
CA LEU A 786 5.98 -0.63 26.39
C LEU A 786 7.37 -0.19 26.83
N VAL A 787 8.29 0.05 25.89
CA VAL A 787 9.60 0.65 26.17
C VAL A 787 9.45 2.07 26.77
N GLY A 788 8.38 2.78 26.41
CA GLY A 788 8.08 4.11 26.92
C GLY A 788 8.98 5.23 26.37
N ASN A 789 8.70 6.46 26.81
CA ASN A 789 9.30 7.68 26.23
C ASN A 789 10.72 7.98 26.72
N SER A 790 11.05 7.59 27.94
CA SER A 790 12.41 7.76 28.48
C SER A 790 13.44 6.88 27.77
N GLY A 791 12.95 5.94 26.95
CA GLY A 791 13.73 4.88 26.33
C GLY A 791 14.26 3.87 27.34
N MET A 792 14.72 2.74 26.81
CA MET A 792 15.39 1.69 27.55
C MET A 792 16.71 1.33 26.87
N SER A 793 17.73 1.07 27.67
CA SER A 793 18.98 0.44 27.22
C SER A 793 18.92 -1.06 27.47
N VAL A 794 19.64 -1.82 26.65
CA VAL A 794 19.99 -3.20 27.00
C VAL A 794 21.30 -3.15 27.79
N MET A 795 21.23 -3.44 29.08
CA MET A 795 22.41 -3.53 29.94
C MET A 795 23.09 -4.89 29.78
N VAL A 796 24.40 -4.87 29.65
CA VAL A 796 25.27 -6.01 29.43
C VAL A 796 26.07 -6.28 30.70
N ASN A 797 25.89 -7.46 31.27
CA ASN A 797 26.74 -7.99 32.32
C ASN A 797 27.65 -9.08 31.73
N TRP A 798 28.95 -8.78 31.66
CA TRP A 798 29.95 -9.62 31.01
C TRP A 798 30.30 -10.91 31.79
N GLY A 799 29.77 -11.09 33.01
CA GLY A 799 29.93 -12.33 33.78
C GLY A 799 31.31 -12.55 34.40
N ASP A 800 32.20 -11.55 34.37
CA ASP A 800 33.54 -11.59 34.96
C ASP A 800 33.75 -10.61 36.13
N GLY A 801 32.69 -9.90 36.54
CA GLY A 801 32.71 -8.92 37.63
C GLY A 801 33.10 -7.49 37.21
N SER A 802 33.31 -7.24 35.90
CA SER A 802 33.38 -5.89 35.35
C SER A 802 32.07 -5.10 35.53
N ALA A 803 32.14 -3.79 35.33
CA ALA A 803 30.96 -2.93 35.41
C ALA A 803 29.97 -3.25 34.28
N GLU A 804 28.67 -3.13 34.55
CA GLU A 804 27.66 -3.27 33.51
C GLU A 804 27.68 -2.05 32.57
N GLU A 805 27.55 -2.31 31.28
CA GLU A 805 27.58 -1.29 30.23
C GLU A 805 26.37 -1.45 29.30
N ALA A 806 26.00 -0.39 28.57
CA ALA A 806 24.93 -0.48 27.58
C ALA A 806 25.44 -1.12 26.29
N ALA A 807 24.64 -2.01 25.69
CA ALA A 807 24.89 -2.51 24.35
C ALA A 807 24.74 -1.38 23.32
N THR A 808 25.49 -1.47 22.23
CA THR A 808 25.20 -0.73 21.00
C THR A 808 24.04 -1.41 20.28
N ILE A 809 23.05 -0.61 19.87
CA ILE A 809 21.81 -1.06 19.24
C ILE A 809 21.79 -0.57 17.80
N THR A 810 21.67 -1.52 16.86
CA THR A 810 21.60 -1.22 15.42
C THR A 810 20.32 -1.79 14.83
N SER A 811 19.56 -0.99 14.09
CA SER A 811 18.36 -1.49 13.39
C SER A 811 18.73 -2.46 12.28
N THR A 812 17.98 -3.56 12.16
CA THR A 812 18.13 -4.49 11.01
C THR A 812 17.67 -3.83 9.72
N LEU A 813 16.55 -3.09 9.79
CA LEU A 813 16.08 -2.14 8.80
C LEU A 813 15.65 -0.86 9.53
N PRO A 814 16.02 0.34 9.06
CA PRO A 814 15.56 1.57 9.65
C PRO A 814 14.03 1.69 9.61
N ARG A 815 13.45 2.31 10.64
CA ARG A 815 12.03 2.71 10.61
C ARG A 815 11.84 3.81 9.57
N THR A 816 10.85 3.66 8.71
CA THR A 816 10.48 4.63 7.65
C THR A 816 8.97 4.79 7.58
N ALA A 817 8.50 5.66 6.69
CA ALA A 817 7.08 5.80 6.38
C ALA A 817 6.40 4.46 5.96
N TYR A 818 7.18 3.50 5.45
CA TYR A 818 6.69 2.22 4.94
C TYR A 818 7.17 1.01 5.75
N ASN A 819 8.13 1.17 6.66
CA ASN A 819 8.68 0.09 7.48
C ASN A 819 8.56 0.45 8.96
N ALA A 820 7.78 -0.32 9.70
CA ALA A 820 7.53 -0.10 11.12
C ALA A 820 8.18 -1.17 12.01
N SER A 821 8.91 -2.14 11.42
CA SER A 821 9.62 -3.18 12.16
C SER A 821 10.59 -2.58 13.20
N GLY A 822 10.53 -3.12 14.41
CA GLY A 822 11.36 -2.74 15.55
C GLY A 822 12.39 -3.82 15.89
N MET A 823 13.00 -4.45 14.90
CA MET A 823 14.02 -5.50 15.11
C MET A 823 15.44 -4.91 15.11
N TYR A 824 16.17 -5.11 16.20
CA TYR A 824 17.50 -4.58 16.42
C TYR A 824 18.53 -5.66 16.71
N VAL A 825 19.76 -5.42 16.28
CA VAL A 825 20.95 -6.20 16.64
C VAL A 825 21.67 -5.52 17.79
N LEU A 826 22.10 -6.32 18.76
CA LEU A 826 22.82 -5.88 19.94
C LEU A 826 24.29 -6.25 19.80
N THR A 827 25.18 -5.27 19.93
CA THR A 827 26.63 -5.48 19.94
C THR A 827 27.27 -4.83 21.16
N GLY A 828 28.48 -5.27 21.51
CA GLY A 828 29.27 -4.64 22.58
C GLY A 828 30.73 -5.05 22.47
N SER A 829 31.62 -4.26 23.06
CA SER A 829 33.06 -4.53 23.07
C SER A 829 33.53 -4.79 24.50
N HIS A 830 34.34 -5.83 24.70
CA HIS A 830 34.87 -6.17 26.02
C HIS A 830 36.20 -6.90 25.93
N ALA A 831 37.00 -6.75 26.98
CA ALA A 831 38.33 -7.32 27.12
C ALA A 831 38.34 -8.50 28.11
N TYR A 832 38.33 -9.75 27.63
CA TYR A 832 38.41 -10.90 28.53
C TYR A 832 39.85 -11.30 28.85
N ALA A 833 40.19 -11.34 30.14
CA ALA A 833 41.54 -11.69 30.61
C ALA A 833 41.95 -13.15 30.33
N THR A 834 40.98 -14.06 30.13
CA THR A 834 41.25 -15.49 29.92
C THR A 834 40.44 -16.04 28.75
N PRO A 835 41.04 -16.88 27.88
CA PRO A 835 40.30 -17.66 26.89
C PRO A 835 39.25 -18.56 27.55
N GLY A 836 38.28 -19.03 26.76
CA GLY A 836 37.18 -19.87 27.25
C GLY A 836 35.80 -19.29 26.94
N GLU A 837 34.76 -20.12 27.07
CA GLU A 837 33.39 -19.68 26.91
C GLU A 837 32.98 -18.79 28.10
N LYS A 838 32.39 -17.63 27.80
CA LYS A 838 31.89 -16.64 28.74
C LYS A 838 30.38 -16.55 28.60
N THR A 839 29.71 -16.41 29.75
CA THR A 839 28.25 -16.25 29.80
C THR A 839 27.95 -14.79 30.07
N VAL A 840 27.25 -14.14 29.15
CA VAL A 840 26.87 -12.73 29.23
C VAL A 840 25.39 -12.65 29.51
N THR A 841 24.98 -11.77 30.42
CA THR A 841 23.57 -11.52 30.70
C THR A 841 23.15 -10.18 30.08
N LEU A 842 22.07 -10.21 29.32
CA LEU A 842 21.44 -9.04 28.71
C LEU A 842 20.17 -8.70 29.48
N LYS A 843 19.97 -7.43 29.84
CA LYS A 843 18.80 -7.00 30.60
C LYS A 843 18.18 -5.74 30.01
N ILE A 844 16.87 -5.77 29.77
CA ILE A 844 16.07 -4.62 29.36
C ILE A 844 14.75 -4.62 30.13
N GLY A 845 14.52 -3.59 30.92
CA GLY A 845 13.36 -3.54 31.82
C GLY A 845 13.29 -4.76 32.74
N ASP A 846 12.21 -5.52 32.61
CA ASP A 846 11.92 -6.79 33.30
C ASP A 846 12.37 -8.04 32.54
N ARG A 847 12.83 -7.91 31.30
CA ARG A 847 13.31 -9.02 30.46
C ARG A 847 14.79 -9.27 30.67
N THR A 848 15.19 -10.53 30.61
CA THR A 848 16.59 -10.97 30.73
C THR A 848 16.85 -12.11 29.76
N ALA A 849 17.99 -12.06 29.07
CA ALA A 849 18.47 -13.11 28.19
C ALA A 849 19.94 -13.44 28.47
N THR A 850 20.38 -14.60 27.99
CA THR A 850 21.77 -15.03 28.09
C THR A 850 22.40 -15.10 26.71
N ALA A 851 23.61 -14.58 26.56
CA ALA A 851 24.46 -14.74 25.38
C ALA A 851 25.72 -15.54 25.74
N LYS A 852 26.35 -16.13 24.72
CA LYS A 852 27.56 -16.94 24.87
C LYS A 852 28.67 -16.39 24.01
N ILE A 853 29.83 -16.14 24.61
CA ILE A 853 31.01 -15.65 23.89
C ILE A 853 32.13 -16.67 24.03
N MET A 854 32.63 -17.18 22.92
CA MET A 854 33.81 -18.03 22.86
C MET A 854 35.04 -17.18 22.57
N VAL A 855 35.89 -16.94 23.57
CA VAL A 855 37.18 -16.29 23.39
C VAL A 855 38.23 -17.35 23.06
N ASP A 856 38.62 -17.42 21.79
CA ASP A 856 39.62 -18.36 21.28
C ASP A 856 40.60 -17.64 20.35
N PRO A 857 41.81 -17.28 20.83
CA PRO A 857 42.84 -16.62 20.02
C PRO A 857 43.33 -17.43 18.82
N SER A 858 43.00 -18.73 18.75
CA SER A 858 43.36 -19.63 17.65
C SER A 858 42.24 -19.86 16.64
N ALA A 859 41.01 -19.42 16.95
CA ALA A 859 39.87 -19.56 16.06
C ALA A 859 39.96 -18.60 14.86
N THR A 860 39.22 -18.91 13.79
CA THR A 860 38.88 -17.92 12.76
C THR A 860 37.65 -17.18 13.23
N ALA A 861 37.60 -15.86 13.04
CA ALA A 861 36.43 -15.07 13.43
C ALA A 861 35.23 -15.60 12.65
N THR A 862 34.13 -15.90 13.34
CA THR A 862 32.86 -16.14 12.66
C THR A 862 32.39 -14.84 12.07
N GLU A 863 32.00 -14.85 10.79
CA GLU A 863 31.29 -13.73 10.18
C GLU A 863 30.10 -13.33 11.08
N PRO A 864 29.84 -12.03 11.26
CA PRO A 864 28.72 -11.59 12.08
C PRO A 864 27.41 -12.16 11.53
N LEU A 865 26.49 -12.56 12.41
CA LEU A 865 25.19 -13.13 12.01
C LEU A 865 24.32 -12.08 11.29
N PHE A 866 24.65 -10.81 11.46
CA PHE A 866 24.09 -9.70 10.72
C PHE A 866 25.21 -8.75 10.27
N THR A 867 25.26 -8.49 8.97
CA THR A 867 26.10 -7.45 8.38
C THR A 867 25.15 -6.37 7.84
N PRO A 868 25.22 -5.12 8.34
CA PRO A 868 24.47 -4.03 7.74
C PRO A 868 24.77 -3.96 6.24
N TRP A 869 23.76 -3.64 5.43
CA TRP A 869 24.02 -3.39 4.02
C TRP A 869 25.06 -2.28 3.91
N THR A 870 26.09 -2.54 3.11
CA THR A 870 27.09 -1.54 2.71
C THR A 870 27.20 -1.59 1.19
N PRO A 871 27.36 -0.44 0.51
CA PRO A 871 27.50 -0.45 -0.94
C PRO A 871 28.77 -1.23 -1.32
N THR A 872 28.61 -2.39 -1.95
CA THR A 872 29.73 -3.22 -2.43
C THR A 872 30.17 -2.84 -3.85
N GLU A 873 29.34 -2.08 -4.56
CA GLU A 873 29.53 -1.64 -5.94
C GLU A 873 29.10 -0.18 -6.11
N ASP A 874 29.54 0.45 -7.21
CA ASP A 874 29.04 1.76 -7.62
C ASP A 874 27.60 1.65 -8.11
N ALA A 875 26.84 2.74 -7.99
CA ALA A 875 25.49 2.77 -8.53
C ALA A 875 25.54 2.59 -10.05
N ALA A 876 24.70 1.70 -10.59
CA ALA A 876 24.66 1.40 -12.02
C ALA A 876 23.21 1.37 -12.55
N ILE A 877 23.07 1.63 -13.86
CA ILE A 877 21.82 1.44 -14.61
C ILE A 877 22.10 0.61 -15.84
N GLU A 878 21.23 -0.35 -16.11
CA GLU A 878 21.19 -1.10 -17.36
C GLU A 878 19.83 -0.89 -18.04
N LEU A 879 19.87 -0.65 -19.36
CA LEU A 879 18.67 -0.59 -20.21
C LEU A 879 18.65 -1.79 -21.14
N GLY A 880 17.49 -2.39 -21.34
CA GLY A 880 17.33 -3.53 -22.25
C GLY A 880 17.38 -3.17 -23.74
N GLN A 881 17.38 -1.87 -24.07
CA GLN A 881 17.51 -1.37 -25.42
C GLN A 881 18.14 0.03 -25.42
N GLU A 882 18.87 0.34 -26.49
CA GLU A 882 19.51 1.65 -26.69
C GLU A 882 18.58 2.66 -27.38
N ILE A 883 17.60 2.16 -28.14
CA ILE A 883 16.63 2.94 -28.93
C ILE A 883 15.22 2.57 -28.47
N ALA A 884 14.38 3.57 -28.21
CA ALA A 884 12.97 3.40 -27.85
C ALA A 884 12.09 4.41 -28.60
N LYS A 885 10.79 4.17 -28.63
CA LYS A 885 9.77 5.08 -29.15
C LYS A 885 8.88 5.60 -28.01
N PRO A 886 8.17 6.72 -28.20
CA PRO A 886 7.10 7.09 -27.29
C PRO A 886 6.11 5.94 -27.07
N LEU A 887 5.66 5.77 -25.82
CA LEU A 887 4.86 4.64 -25.34
C LEU A 887 5.56 3.28 -25.26
N ASP A 888 6.82 3.16 -25.70
CA ASP A 888 7.59 1.94 -25.45
C ASP A 888 7.82 1.73 -23.96
N ARG A 889 7.91 0.45 -23.59
CA ARG A 889 8.30 0.00 -22.25
C ARG A 889 9.71 -0.55 -22.30
N VAL A 890 10.64 0.19 -21.73
CA VAL A 890 12.07 -0.13 -21.75
C VAL A 890 12.42 -0.90 -20.49
N ALA A 891 13.03 -2.07 -20.63
CA ALA A 891 13.56 -2.79 -19.48
C ALA A 891 14.67 -1.95 -18.83
N PHE A 892 14.59 -1.80 -17.52
CA PHE A 892 15.44 -0.94 -16.71
C PHE A 892 15.87 -1.70 -15.46
N SER A 893 17.16 -1.68 -15.15
CA SER A 893 17.71 -2.21 -13.90
C SER A 893 18.55 -1.14 -13.22
N ALA A 894 18.38 -0.96 -11.91
CA ALA A 894 19.21 -0.11 -11.07
C ALA A 894 19.86 -0.96 -9.98
N THR A 895 21.16 -0.86 -9.78
CA THR A 895 21.90 -1.60 -8.74
C THR A 895 22.81 -0.68 -7.92
N GLY A 896 23.35 -1.19 -6.82
CA GLY A 896 24.20 -0.43 -5.92
C GLY A 896 23.46 0.67 -5.16
N PHE A 897 22.16 0.54 -4.90
CA PHE A 897 21.37 1.47 -4.07
C PHE A 897 20.99 0.82 -2.74
N GLU A 898 20.74 1.61 -1.69
CA GLU A 898 20.37 1.07 -0.39
C GLU A 898 19.00 0.37 -0.46
N PRO A 899 18.87 -0.88 0.05
CA PRO A 899 17.60 -1.59 0.11
C PRO A 899 16.47 -0.77 0.74
N ASN A 900 15.25 -0.93 0.22
CA ASN A 900 14.04 -0.30 0.77
C ASN A 900 14.05 1.25 0.77
N THR A 901 14.93 1.88 -0.02
CA THR A 901 14.94 3.34 -0.25
C THR A 901 14.28 3.71 -1.57
N LEU A 902 13.73 4.92 -1.68
CA LEU A 902 13.13 5.42 -2.93
C LEU A 902 14.22 6.03 -3.81
N VAL A 903 14.44 5.43 -4.98
CA VAL A 903 15.37 5.89 -6.01
C VAL A 903 14.58 6.59 -7.11
N ASP A 904 14.83 7.88 -7.31
CA ASP A 904 14.20 8.67 -8.38
C ASP A 904 14.75 8.26 -9.74
N VAL A 905 13.85 8.07 -10.72
CA VAL A 905 14.20 7.75 -12.11
C VAL A 905 13.73 8.87 -13.04
N THR A 906 14.65 9.43 -13.83
CA THR A 906 14.36 10.51 -14.79
C THR A 906 14.83 10.18 -16.20
N LEU A 907 14.17 10.79 -17.19
CA LEU A 907 14.53 10.81 -18.61
C LEU A 907 14.73 12.27 -19.03
N GLY A 908 15.98 12.72 -19.13
CA GLY A 908 16.28 14.15 -19.15
C GLY A 908 15.71 14.83 -17.90
N ASP A 909 14.92 15.89 -18.11
CA ASP A 909 14.23 16.62 -17.03
C ASP A 909 12.89 15.98 -16.61
N VAL A 910 12.44 14.94 -17.32
CA VAL A 910 11.16 14.28 -17.03
C VAL A 910 11.33 13.25 -15.92
N ASN A 911 10.65 13.43 -14.80
CA ASN A 911 10.59 12.42 -13.75
C ASN A 911 9.58 11.32 -14.13
N LEU A 912 10.11 10.12 -14.36
CA LEU A 912 9.34 8.93 -14.73
C LEU A 912 8.68 8.27 -13.52
N GLY A 913 9.27 8.43 -12.33
CA GLY A 913 8.77 7.92 -11.06
C GLY A 913 9.91 7.49 -10.15
N GLN A 914 9.58 6.61 -9.22
CA GLN A 914 10.54 6.04 -8.27
C GLN A 914 10.54 4.52 -8.35
N VAL A 915 11.70 3.92 -8.06
CA VAL A 915 11.85 2.48 -7.85
C VAL A 915 12.43 2.22 -6.46
N ARG A 916 12.15 1.03 -5.91
CA ARG A 916 12.63 0.64 -4.59
C ARG A 916 13.52 -0.61 -4.68
N PRO A 917 14.82 -0.52 -4.38
CA PRO A 917 15.73 -1.65 -4.37
C PRO A 917 15.33 -2.74 -3.38
N ASP A 918 15.55 -3.99 -3.77
CA ASP A 918 15.37 -5.17 -2.93
C ASP A 918 16.50 -5.31 -1.90
N ALA A 919 16.53 -6.44 -1.18
CA ALA A 919 17.54 -6.72 -0.16
C ALA A 919 18.99 -6.73 -0.68
N ASN A 920 19.20 -6.90 -1.98
CA ASN A 920 20.52 -6.86 -2.62
C ASN A 920 20.92 -5.45 -3.08
N GLY A 921 20.04 -4.47 -2.91
CA GLY A 921 20.24 -3.11 -3.40
C GLY A 921 20.02 -2.98 -4.91
N ALA A 922 19.26 -3.90 -5.49
CA ALA A 922 18.95 -3.94 -6.92
C ALA A 922 17.45 -3.84 -7.20
N ARG A 923 17.10 -3.33 -8.39
CA ARG A 923 15.72 -3.30 -8.87
C ARG A 923 15.63 -3.35 -10.38
N SER A 924 14.95 -4.37 -10.92
CA SER A 924 14.58 -4.44 -12.33
C SER A 924 13.08 -4.21 -12.54
N THR A 925 12.72 -3.47 -13.59
CA THR A 925 11.33 -3.14 -13.98
C THR A 925 11.29 -2.69 -15.44
N TYR A 926 10.10 -2.35 -15.95
CA TYR A 926 9.97 -1.56 -17.17
C TYR A 926 9.65 -0.11 -16.85
N ILE A 927 10.29 0.83 -17.54
CA ILE A 927 9.95 2.25 -17.53
C ILE A 927 9.19 2.60 -18.81
N LEU A 928 8.13 3.41 -18.69
CA LEU A 928 7.33 3.86 -19.82
C LEU A 928 7.93 5.14 -20.40
N ILE A 929 8.23 5.15 -21.70
CA ILE A 929 8.56 6.39 -22.41
C ILE A 929 7.26 7.20 -22.60
N PRO A 930 7.17 8.44 -22.11
CA PRO A 930 5.98 9.26 -22.28
C PRO A 930 5.57 9.44 -23.75
N LYS A 931 4.27 9.54 -24.01
CA LYS A 931 3.71 9.68 -25.37
C LYS A 931 4.25 10.89 -26.13
N ASP A 932 4.52 11.99 -25.42
CA ASP A 932 4.94 13.25 -26.01
C ASP A 932 6.46 13.45 -26.01
N THR A 933 7.23 12.40 -25.67
CA THR A 933 8.69 12.46 -25.72
C THR A 933 9.16 12.67 -27.15
N GLN A 934 9.91 13.75 -27.37
CA GLN A 934 10.42 14.10 -28.70
C GLN A 934 11.58 13.17 -29.11
N PRO A 935 11.84 13.00 -30.41
CA PRO A 935 13.03 12.31 -30.87
C PRO A 935 14.30 12.99 -30.36
N GLY A 936 15.26 12.21 -29.85
CA GLY A 936 16.45 12.76 -29.21
C GLY A 936 17.25 11.74 -28.39
N VAL A 937 18.42 12.14 -27.92
CA VAL A 937 19.24 11.41 -26.94
C VAL A 937 18.97 12.00 -25.55
N TYR A 938 18.50 11.15 -24.65
CA TYR A 938 18.15 11.51 -23.29
C TYR A 938 19.03 10.78 -22.29
N GLN A 939 19.37 11.47 -21.20
CA GLN A 939 19.99 10.83 -20.05
C GLN A 939 18.91 10.13 -19.22
N VAL A 940 19.05 8.83 -19.01
CA VAL A 940 18.29 8.10 -17.99
C VAL A 940 19.11 8.12 -16.71
N ARG A 941 18.58 8.74 -15.66
CA ARG A 941 19.26 8.87 -14.36
C ARG A 941 18.47 8.18 -13.27
N ALA A 942 19.17 7.48 -12.38
CA ALA A 942 18.66 6.90 -11.14
C ALA A 942 19.42 7.53 -9.97
N ALA A 943 18.74 8.03 -8.94
CA ALA A 943 19.41 8.72 -7.84
C ALA A 943 18.70 8.58 -6.48
N HIS A 944 19.50 8.47 -5.43
CA HIS A 944 19.07 8.54 -4.03
C HIS A 944 20.22 9.08 -3.16
N GLY A 945 19.97 10.17 -2.44
CA GLY A 945 21.01 10.85 -1.65
C GLY A 945 22.22 11.23 -2.53
N ASP A 946 23.42 10.86 -2.08
CA ASP A 946 24.67 11.12 -2.80
C ASP A 946 24.98 10.08 -3.89
N ARG A 947 24.15 9.04 -4.03
CA ARG A 947 24.35 7.98 -5.03
C ARG A 947 23.51 8.27 -6.26
N SER A 948 24.14 8.26 -7.44
CA SER A 948 23.43 8.30 -8.70
C SER A 948 24.17 7.59 -9.80
N ALA A 949 23.41 7.03 -10.73
CA ALA A 949 23.87 6.43 -11.96
C ALA A 949 23.16 7.11 -13.13
N THR A 950 23.84 7.18 -14.28
CA THR A 950 23.27 7.74 -15.50
C THR A 950 23.70 6.91 -16.69
N THR A 951 22.78 6.68 -17.62
CA THR A 951 23.06 6.11 -18.94
C THR A 951 22.28 6.88 -19.99
N GLN A 952 22.49 6.60 -21.28
CA GLN A 952 21.76 7.25 -22.37
C GLN A 952 20.75 6.32 -23.00
N ILE A 953 19.62 6.89 -23.41
CA ILE A 953 18.68 6.25 -24.33
C ILE A 953 18.39 7.19 -25.48
N THR A 954 18.29 6.60 -26.66
CA THR A 954 17.81 7.27 -27.84
C THR A 954 16.30 7.09 -27.96
N ILE A 955 15.58 8.18 -28.19
CA ILE A 955 14.17 8.18 -28.55
C ILE A 955 14.03 8.46 -30.04
N TRP A 956 13.37 7.54 -30.75
CA TRP A 956 13.01 7.64 -32.15
C TRP A 956 11.48 7.74 -32.28
N ALA A 957 10.98 8.60 -33.18
CA ALA A 957 9.55 8.62 -33.50
C ALA A 957 9.30 8.95 -34.98
N GLU A 958 8.35 8.25 -35.57
CA GLU A 958 7.78 8.63 -36.86
C GLU A 958 6.85 9.84 -36.68
N PRO A 959 6.68 10.71 -37.69
CA PRO A 959 5.85 11.89 -37.54
C PRO A 959 4.44 11.33 -37.64
N SER A 960 3.64 11.45 -36.59
CA SER A 960 2.25 11.03 -36.73
C SER A 960 1.63 11.84 -37.87
N ALA A 961 0.91 11.20 -38.79
CA ALA A 961 0.15 11.90 -39.83
C ALA A 961 -0.89 12.88 -39.24
N ALA A 962 -1.13 12.80 -37.92
CA ALA A 962 -2.02 13.62 -37.13
C ALA A 962 -1.35 14.81 -36.41
N SER A 963 -0.02 14.94 -36.42
CA SER A 963 0.65 16.11 -35.83
C SER A 963 0.96 17.12 -36.92
N GLY A 964 0.06 18.09 -37.10
CA GLY A 964 0.50 19.40 -37.59
C GLY A 964 1.68 19.88 -36.74
N LEU A 965 2.58 20.66 -37.34
CA LEU A 965 3.70 21.28 -36.65
C LEU A 965 3.18 22.02 -35.42
N LYS A 966 3.41 21.50 -34.20
CA LYS A 966 2.88 22.10 -32.98
C LYS A 966 3.81 23.22 -32.51
N ILE A 967 3.25 24.39 -32.23
CA ILE A 967 4.00 25.45 -31.56
C ILE A 967 4.18 25.02 -30.09
N PRO A 968 5.42 24.93 -29.57
CA PRO A 968 5.65 24.48 -28.19
C PRO A 968 4.96 25.38 -27.18
N VAL A 969 4.40 24.77 -26.16
CA VAL A 969 3.71 25.47 -25.07
C VAL A 969 4.64 26.46 -24.35
N ASN A 970 5.92 26.13 -24.18
CA ASN A 970 6.93 27.03 -23.59
C ASN A 970 7.20 28.31 -24.41
N GLY A 971 6.72 28.38 -25.65
CA GLY A 971 6.78 29.55 -26.53
C GLY A 971 5.48 30.37 -26.56
N VAL A 972 4.43 29.96 -25.85
CA VAL A 972 3.10 30.57 -25.88
C VAL A 972 2.76 31.10 -24.50
N THR A 973 2.21 32.31 -24.42
CA THR A 973 1.74 32.92 -23.17
C THR A 973 0.27 33.31 -23.27
N VAL A 974 -0.45 33.30 -22.16
CA VAL A 974 -1.80 33.86 -22.11
C VAL A 974 -1.71 35.38 -22.19
N ASP A 975 -2.41 35.96 -23.16
CA ASP A 975 -2.39 37.38 -23.49
C ASP A 975 -3.53 38.14 -22.83
N SER A 976 -4.77 37.67 -23.02
CA SER A 976 -5.96 38.25 -22.42
C SER A 976 -7.06 37.21 -22.25
N TYR A 977 -7.99 37.44 -21.33
CA TYR A 977 -9.13 36.58 -21.05
C TYR A 977 -10.26 37.41 -20.45
N ASP A 978 -11.50 36.91 -20.49
CA ASP A 978 -12.64 37.64 -19.93
C ASP A 978 -12.68 37.58 -18.39
N SER A 979 -12.41 36.41 -17.82
CA SER A 979 -12.48 36.15 -16.38
C SER A 979 -11.66 34.91 -15.99
N GLU A 980 -11.30 34.80 -14.72
CA GLU A 980 -10.63 33.63 -14.15
C GLU A 980 -11.05 33.46 -12.68
N GLU A 981 -10.88 32.25 -12.14
CA GLU A 981 -11.16 31.93 -10.75
C GLU A 981 -9.88 32.00 -9.90
N THR A 982 -9.85 32.89 -8.91
CA THR A 982 -8.66 33.13 -8.07
C THR A 982 -8.85 32.76 -6.60
N SER A 983 -10.06 32.36 -6.19
CA SER A 983 -10.38 32.13 -4.77
C SER A 983 -11.16 30.85 -4.48
N GLY A 984 -11.88 30.30 -5.46
CA GLY A 984 -12.64 29.07 -5.37
C GLY A 984 -11.87 27.80 -5.76
N GLU A 985 -10.66 27.94 -6.30
CA GLU A 985 -9.81 26.84 -6.77
C GLU A 985 -8.41 26.96 -6.12
N THR A 986 -7.74 25.82 -5.90
CA THR A 986 -6.37 25.80 -5.34
C THR A 986 -5.37 26.07 -6.44
N ALA A 987 -4.61 27.17 -6.33
CA ALA A 987 -3.59 27.52 -7.31
C ALA A 987 -2.62 26.35 -7.60
N PRO A 988 -2.27 26.09 -8.88
CA PRO A 988 -2.49 26.99 -10.01
C PRO A 988 -3.87 26.87 -10.69
N ASN A 989 -4.74 25.95 -10.25
CA ASN A 989 -6.06 25.76 -10.83
C ASN A 989 -6.94 27.01 -10.70
N GLY A 990 -7.72 27.27 -11.73
CA GLY A 990 -8.60 28.43 -11.86
C GLY A 990 -8.01 29.58 -12.68
N LEU A 991 -6.68 29.72 -12.68
CA LEU A 991 -5.97 30.79 -13.38
C LEU A 991 -5.96 30.59 -14.89
N ALA A 992 -6.09 31.67 -15.66
CA ALA A 992 -6.02 31.60 -17.11
C ALA A 992 -4.67 31.05 -17.61
N SER A 993 -3.58 31.37 -16.92
CA SER A 993 -2.23 30.85 -17.22
C SER A 993 -2.14 29.33 -17.21
N SER A 994 -3.02 28.64 -16.48
CA SER A 994 -3.03 27.18 -16.43
C SER A 994 -3.64 26.50 -17.64
N ALA A 995 -4.21 27.26 -18.58
CA ALA A 995 -4.62 26.72 -19.86
C ALA A 995 -3.48 26.64 -20.89
N ALA A 996 -2.26 27.08 -20.56
CA ALA A 996 -1.11 27.07 -21.45
C ALA A 996 0.20 26.83 -20.67
N ASP A 997 0.16 25.94 -19.67
CA ASP A 997 1.31 25.58 -18.83
C ASP A 997 1.91 24.21 -19.18
N GLY A 998 1.31 23.51 -20.17
CA GLY A 998 1.79 22.23 -20.66
C GLY A 998 1.31 21.05 -19.83
N ASN A 999 0.49 21.29 -18.81
CA ASN A 999 -0.04 20.26 -17.92
C ASN A 999 -1.57 20.19 -18.03
N PRO A 1000 -2.14 19.18 -18.71
CA PRO A 1000 -3.59 19.08 -18.88
C PRO A 1000 -4.36 18.81 -17.57
N ASN A 1001 -3.67 18.56 -16.45
CA ASN A 1001 -4.28 18.36 -15.13
C ASN A 1001 -4.42 19.65 -14.32
N THR A 1002 -3.76 20.74 -14.73
CA THR A 1002 -4.07 22.09 -14.28
C THR A 1002 -5.08 22.71 -15.23
N PHE A 1003 -5.83 23.73 -14.82
CA PHE A 1003 -6.88 24.27 -15.68
C PHE A 1003 -7.21 25.74 -15.42
N TRP A 1004 -7.62 26.42 -16.48
CA TRP A 1004 -8.37 27.67 -16.41
C TRP A 1004 -9.84 27.39 -16.10
N HIS A 1005 -10.40 28.19 -15.21
CA HIS A 1005 -11.84 28.21 -14.93
C HIS A 1005 -12.29 29.68 -14.93
N THR A 1006 -13.35 30.01 -15.68
CA THR A 1006 -13.96 31.34 -15.59
C THR A 1006 -14.50 31.59 -14.19
N LYS A 1007 -14.58 32.85 -13.76
CA LYS A 1007 -14.97 33.17 -12.40
C LYS A 1007 -16.34 32.59 -12.04
N TRP A 1008 -16.41 31.86 -10.93
CA TRP A 1008 -17.67 31.29 -10.42
C TRP A 1008 -17.95 31.64 -8.97
N SER A 1009 -16.91 31.83 -8.16
CA SER A 1009 -17.03 32.22 -6.76
C SER A 1009 -17.36 33.72 -6.66
N GLY A 1010 -18.34 34.06 -5.81
CA GLY A 1010 -18.81 35.44 -5.65
C GLY A 1010 -19.71 35.97 -6.78
N GLY A 1011 -20.17 35.09 -7.68
CA GLY A 1011 -21.06 35.41 -8.80
C GLY A 1011 -20.43 35.00 -10.14
N ALA A 1012 -21.15 34.18 -10.91
CA ALA A 1012 -20.72 33.66 -12.20
C ALA A 1012 -20.79 34.73 -13.30
N ASP A 1013 -19.68 34.96 -14.00
CA ASP A 1013 -19.71 35.70 -15.26
C ASP A 1013 -20.50 34.91 -16.32
N GLN A 1014 -20.99 35.57 -17.37
CA GLN A 1014 -21.87 34.94 -18.36
C GLN A 1014 -21.18 34.83 -19.73
N PHE A 1015 -21.50 33.78 -20.47
CA PHE A 1015 -21.06 33.59 -21.85
C PHE A 1015 -21.40 34.81 -22.75
N PRO A 1016 -20.58 35.09 -23.79
CA PRO A 1016 -19.40 34.32 -24.22
C PRO A 1016 -18.17 34.54 -23.35
N HIS A 1017 -17.39 33.48 -23.15
CA HIS A 1017 -16.10 33.52 -22.46
C HIS A 1017 -14.98 33.39 -23.47
N PHE A 1018 -13.84 34.06 -23.26
CA PHE A 1018 -12.71 33.98 -24.15
C PHE A 1018 -11.38 33.94 -23.43
N ILE A 1019 -10.41 33.34 -24.11
CA ILE A 1019 -9.00 33.34 -23.75
C ILE A 1019 -8.16 33.49 -25.02
N SER A 1020 -7.19 34.39 -25.02
CA SER A 1020 -6.23 34.59 -26.10
C SER A 1020 -4.83 34.20 -25.69
N LEU A 1021 -4.12 33.62 -26.64
CA LEU A 1021 -2.74 33.20 -26.55
C LEU A 1021 -1.88 34.13 -27.43
N ASN A 1022 -0.72 34.54 -26.92
CA ASN A 1022 0.35 35.20 -27.66
C ASN A 1022 1.43 34.18 -28.00
N LEU A 1023 1.68 33.98 -29.28
CA LEU A 1023 2.69 33.05 -29.81
C LEU A 1023 4.13 33.61 -29.68
N ASN A 1024 4.27 34.83 -29.15
CA ASN A 1024 5.51 35.59 -28.93
C ASN A 1024 6.30 35.96 -30.20
N GLN A 1025 5.91 35.42 -31.36
CA GLN A 1025 6.47 35.68 -32.67
C GLN A 1025 5.39 35.48 -33.76
N GLN A 1026 5.71 35.85 -35.00
CA GLN A 1026 4.81 35.64 -36.13
C GLN A 1026 4.87 34.18 -36.58
N CYS A 1027 3.69 33.55 -36.72
CA CYS A 1027 3.57 32.15 -37.10
C CYS A 1027 2.49 31.95 -38.17
N LYS A 1028 2.73 31.00 -39.07
CA LYS A 1028 1.75 30.44 -39.99
C LYS A 1028 0.92 29.41 -39.23
N VAL A 1029 -0.24 29.81 -38.72
CA VAL A 1029 -1.10 28.99 -37.89
C VAL A 1029 -2.09 28.21 -38.74
N SER A 1030 -2.21 26.91 -38.51
CA SER A 1030 -3.06 25.98 -39.28
C SER A 1030 -4.07 25.21 -38.43
N GLY A 1031 -4.02 25.33 -37.10
CA GLY A 1031 -4.96 24.64 -36.23
C GLY A 1031 -4.92 25.09 -34.77
N PHE A 1032 -5.90 24.63 -34.01
CA PHE A 1032 -6.04 24.90 -32.57
C PHE A 1032 -6.46 23.61 -31.85
N GLU A 1033 -5.92 23.38 -30.65
CA GLU A 1033 -6.29 22.28 -29.77
C GLU A 1033 -6.93 22.79 -28.50
N TYR A 1034 -8.09 22.23 -28.16
CA TYR A 1034 -8.79 22.46 -26.89
C TYR A 1034 -8.81 21.16 -26.09
N THR A 1035 -8.12 21.16 -24.95
CA THR A 1035 -8.20 20.07 -23.97
C THR A 1035 -9.17 20.47 -22.87
N PRO A 1036 -10.31 19.78 -22.71
CA PRO A 1036 -11.22 20.02 -21.60
C PRO A 1036 -10.56 19.74 -20.24
N ARG A 1037 -11.10 20.31 -19.16
CA ARG A 1037 -10.71 19.96 -17.78
C ARG A 1037 -10.87 18.44 -17.55
N GLN A 1038 -9.84 17.79 -16.97
CA GLN A 1038 -9.75 16.32 -16.89
C GLN A 1038 -10.47 15.72 -15.68
N ASP A 1039 -10.52 16.42 -14.56
CA ASP A 1039 -11.06 15.96 -13.28
C ASP A 1039 -12.56 16.27 -13.10
N SER A 1040 -13.17 17.05 -14.00
CA SER A 1040 -14.59 17.43 -13.89
C SER A 1040 -15.27 17.61 -15.24
N GLN A 1041 -16.60 17.48 -15.22
CA GLN A 1041 -17.45 17.82 -16.37
C GLN A 1041 -17.91 19.28 -16.36
N ASN A 1042 -17.69 20.00 -15.26
CA ASN A 1042 -17.96 21.43 -15.16
C ASN A 1042 -17.08 22.19 -16.18
N THR A 1043 -17.52 23.36 -16.65
CA THR A 1043 -16.79 24.27 -17.55
C THR A 1043 -16.55 23.83 -19.00
N ARG A 1044 -17.03 22.65 -19.41
CA ARG A 1044 -16.83 22.14 -20.78
C ARG A 1044 -17.58 22.98 -21.81
N ILE A 1045 -16.80 23.64 -22.67
CA ILE A 1045 -17.32 24.43 -23.79
C ILE A 1045 -18.04 23.50 -24.77
N LYS A 1046 -19.22 23.91 -25.24
CA LYS A 1046 -20.02 23.18 -26.22
C LYS A 1046 -19.90 23.82 -27.60
N ASP A 1047 -20.38 25.04 -27.79
CA ASP A 1047 -20.26 25.76 -29.07
C ASP A 1047 -19.10 26.78 -28.99
N TYR A 1048 -18.28 26.90 -30.05
CA TYR A 1048 -17.04 27.70 -30.04
C TYR A 1048 -16.76 28.49 -31.33
N GLU A 1049 -15.90 29.50 -31.20
CA GLU A 1049 -15.28 30.25 -32.31
C GLU A 1049 -13.77 30.43 -32.06
N ILE A 1050 -12.97 30.38 -33.13
CA ILE A 1050 -11.51 30.62 -33.10
C ILE A 1050 -11.18 31.84 -33.95
N TYR A 1051 -10.38 32.75 -33.42
CA TYR A 1051 -9.91 33.95 -34.10
C TYR A 1051 -8.39 34.03 -34.09
N THR A 1052 -7.83 34.73 -35.08
CA THR A 1052 -6.39 35.00 -35.19
C THR A 1052 -6.14 36.50 -35.34
N SER A 1053 -5.03 37.00 -34.81
CA SER A 1053 -4.64 38.40 -34.93
C SER A 1053 -3.13 38.57 -35.07
N MET A 1054 -2.69 39.64 -35.73
CA MET A 1054 -1.29 40.05 -35.78
C MET A 1054 -0.89 40.97 -34.61
N ASP A 1055 -1.85 41.69 -34.02
CA ASP A 1055 -1.60 42.72 -33.01
C ASP A 1055 -2.28 42.48 -31.66
N GLY A 1056 -3.17 41.47 -31.56
CA GLY A 1056 -3.90 41.10 -30.34
C GLY A 1056 -5.15 41.95 -30.10
N THR A 1057 -5.42 42.96 -30.94
CA THR A 1057 -6.53 43.91 -30.80
C THR A 1057 -7.53 43.83 -31.96
N GLU A 1058 -7.08 43.61 -33.20
CA GLU A 1058 -7.92 43.42 -34.38
C GLU A 1058 -8.01 41.93 -34.74
N TRP A 1059 -9.20 41.33 -34.58
CA TRP A 1059 -9.39 39.87 -34.67
C TRP A 1059 -10.11 39.37 -35.94
N GLY A 1060 -10.66 40.28 -36.76
CA GLY A 1060 -11.32 39.91 -38.02
C GLY A 1060 -12.51 38.94 -37.86
N GLN A 1061 -12.69 38.05 -38.83
CA GLN A 1061 -13.70 36.97 -38.78
C GLN A 1061 -13.10 35.71 -38.16
N ALA A 1062 -13.94 34.85 -37.57
CA ALA A 1062 -13.51 33.58 -37.02
C ALA A 1062 -12.93 32.68 -38.13
N VAL A 1063 -11.73 32.14 -37.89
CA VAL A 1063 -11.06 31.19 -38.80
C VAL A 1063 -11.63 29.78 -38.67
N ALA A 1064 -12.28 29.47 -37.54
CA ALA A 1064 -13.04 28.25 -37.33
C ALA A 1064 -14.21 28.49 -36.37
N THR A 1065 -15.29 27.74 -36.56
CA THR A 1065 -16.45 27.69 -35.64
C THR A 1065 -16.95 26.25 -35.58
N GLY A 1066 -17.56 25.84 -34.46
CA GLY A 1066 -18.05 24.47 -34.34
C GLY A 1066 -18.67 24.13 -33.00
N ARG A 1067 -18.86 22.81 -32.80
CA ARG A 1067 -19.34 22.21 -31.56
C ARG A 1067 -18.42 21.09 -31.12
N PHE A 1068 -17.98 21.12 -29.86
CA PHE A 1068 -17.24 20.03 -29.24
C PHE A 1068 -18.16 18.92 -28.75
N ASP A 1069 -17.72 17.66 -28.82
CA ASP A 1069 -18.38 16.52 -28.20
C ASP A 1069 -18.15 16.52 -26.66
N ARG A 1070 -19.05 15.83 -25.92
CA ARG A 1070 -19.07 15.84 -24.45
C ARG A 1070 -18.10 14.81 -23.85
N SER A 1071 -16.80 14.94 -24.12
CA SER A 1071 -15.76 14.05 -23.57
C SER A 1071 -14.56 14.84 -23.04
N THR A 1072 -13.64 14.17 -22.35
CA THR A 1072 -12.35 14.72 -21.88
C THR A 1072 -11.27 14.68 -22.95
N ALA A 1073 -11.51 14.00 -24.07
CA ALA A 1073 -10.56 13.87 -25.17
C ALA A 1073 -10.24 15.26 -25.77
N VAL A 1074 -8.98 15.42 -26.20
CA VAL A 1074 -8.52 16.62 -26.89
C VAL A 1074 -9.38 16.87 -28.14
N LYS A 1075 -9.73 18.13 -28.38
CA LYS A 1075 -10.46 18.57 -29.57
C LYS A 1075 -9.49 19.24 -30.52
N TYR A 1076 -9.40 18.70 -31.73
CA TYR A 1076 -8.59 19.28 -32.79
C TYR A 1076 -9.44 20.12 -33.75
N ILE A 1077 -9.02 21.36 -34.01
CA ILE A 1077 -9.72 22.29 -34.88
C ILE A 1077 -8.76 22.74 -35.99
N PRO A 1078 -8.73 22.07 -37.15
CA PRO A 1078 -7.94 22.52 -38.28
C PRO A 1078 -8.62 23.70 -38.99
N PHE A 1079 -7.82 24.61 -39.53
CA PHE A 1079 -8.28 25.68 -40.43
C PHE A 1079 -7.23 26.00 -41.50
N THR A 1080 -7.62 26.76 -42.52
CA THR A 1080 -6.66 27.19 -43.57
C THR A 1080 -5.52 27.99 -42.95
N GLU A 1081 -4.28 27.75 -43.37
CA GLU A 1081 -3.09 28.43 -42.85
C GLU A 1081 -3.24 29.97 -42.92
N VAL A 1082 -3.06 30.64 -41.78
CA VAL A 1082 -3.14 32.11 -41.64
C VAL A 1082 -1.93 32.62 -40.87
N GLN A 1083 -1.37 33.76 -41.31
CA GLN A 1083 -0.34 34.45 -40.54
C GLN A 1083 -0.94 35.12 -39.31
N ALA A 1084 -0.43 34.76 -38.13
CA ALA A 1084 -0.91 35.26 -36.86
C ALA A 1084 0.22 35.34 -35.82
N ARG A 1085 0.06 36.24 -34.86
CA ARG A 1085 0.85 36.29 -33.62
C ARG A 1085 0.01 35.93 -32.39
N TYR A 1086 -1.31 36.07 -32.49
CA TYR A 1086 -2.25 35.78 -31.42
C TYR A 1086 -3.38 34.87 -31.93
N VAL A 1087 -3.84 33.96 -31.07
CA VAL A 1087 -4.98 33.08 -31.35
C VAL A 1087 -5.94 33.14 -30.16
N LYS A 1088 -7.25 33.22 -30.41
CA LYS A 1088 -8.27 33.38 -29.38
C LYS A 1088 -9.36 32.31 -29.52
N LEU A 1089 -9.63 31.62 -28.42
CA LEU A 1089 -10.79 30.75 -28.25
C LEU A 1089 -11.92 31.56 -27.62
N VAL A 1090 -13.12 31.48 -28.21
CA VAL A 1090 -14.36 32.01 -27.65
C VAL A 1090 -15.33 30.85 -27.44
N GLY A 1091 -15.64 30.54 -26.18
CA GLY A 1091 -16.73 29.64 -25.82
C GLY A 1091 -18.05 30.39 -25.81
N LEU A 1092 -19.10 29.83 -26.41
CA LEU A 1092 -20.42 30.47 -26.54
C LEU A 1092 -21.46 29.93 -25.55
N ASN A 1093 -21.30 28.69 -25.11
CA ASN A 1093 -22.11 28.03 -24.08
C ASN A 1093 -21.42 26.75 -23.58
N SER A 1094 -21.96 26.14 -22.52
CA SER A 1094 -21.44 24.88 -21.95
C SER A 1094 -22.36 23.68 -22.20
N HIS A 1095 -21.80 22.47 -22.10
CA HIS A 1095 -22.56 21.22 -22.21
C HIS A 1095 -23.55 21.00 -21.07
N ASN A 1096 -23.29 21.55 -19.89
CA ASN A 1096 -24.13 21.37 -18.71
C ASN A 1096 -25.18 22.49 -18.54
N GLY A 1097 -25.15 23.51 -19.40
CA GLY A 1097 -26.06 24.66 -19.31
C GLY A 1097 -25.76 25.61 -18.15
N ASP A 1098 -24.58 25.48 -17.54
CA ASP A 1098 -24.03 26.45 -16.60
C ASP A 1098 -23.40 27.65 -17.34
N ALA A 1099 -22.97 28.65 -16.57
CA ALA A 1099 -22.36 29.87 -17.10
C ALA A 1099 -20.82 29.83 -17.01
N PHE A 1100 -20.21 28.63 -17.09
CA PHE A 1100 -18.77 28.48 -16.89
C PHE A 1100 -18.07 27.95 -18.13
N ALA A 1101 -16.87 28.44 -18.38
CA ALA A 1101 -15.96 27.90 -19.38
C ALA A 1101 -14.61 27.61 -18.74
N GLY A 1102 -13.86 26.70 -19.35
CA GLY A 1102 -12.55 26.31 -18.87
C GLY A 1102 -11.84 25.38 -19.83
N ALA A 1103 -10.54 25.30 -19.65
CA ALA A 1103 -9.64 24.47 -20.45
C ALA A 1103 -8.57 23.89 -19.52
N GLY A 1104 -8.29 22.60 -19.67
CA GLY A 1104 -7.12 21.98 -19.05
C GLY A 1104 -5.84 22.37 -19.78
N GLU A 1105 -5.87 22.47 -21.11
CA GLU A 1105 -4.72 22.87 -21.91
C GLU A 1105 -5.18 23.37 -23.29
N LEU A 1106 -4.49 24.37 -23.84
CA LEU A 1106 -4.72 24.95 -25.16
C LEU A 1106 -3.42 24.92 -25.96
N ARG A 1107 -3.49 24.47 -27.22
CA ARG A 1107 -2.33 24.46 -28.12
C ARG A 1107 -2.68 25.04 -29.48
N VAL A 1108 -1.64 25.48 -30.19
CA VAL A 1108 -1.75 26.07 -31.52
C VAL A 1108 -0.82 25.32 -32.48
N ASP A 1109 -1.37 24.92 -33.62
CA ASP A 1109 -0.61 24.30 -34.69
C ASP A 1109 -0.14 25.39 -35.66
N GLY A 1110 1.14 25.37 -36.01
CA GLY A 1110 1.73 26.28 -36.97
C GLY A 1110 3.25 26.31 -36.98
N LEU A 1111 3.79 27.05 -37.94
CA LEU A 1111 5.23 27.30 -38.09
C LEU A 1111 5.58 28.73 -37.70
N CYS A 1112 6.51 28.92 -36.77
CA CYS A 1112 6.93 30.24 -36.31
C CYS A 1112 8.32 30.66 -36.85
N GLY A 1113 8.53 31.96 -37.06
CA GLY A 1113 9.81 32.54 -37.50
C GLY A 1113 9.78 33.16 -38.92
N ASP A 1114 10.95 33.50 -39.47
CA ASP A 1114 11.13 34.23 -40.75
C ASP A 1114 10.66 33.46 -42.01
N GLY A 1115 10.10 32.25 -41.85
CA GLY A 1115 9.47 31.49 -42.92
C GLY A 1115 10.42 30.77 -43.89
N GLN A 1116 11.69 30.54 -43.50
CA GLN A 1116 12.58 29.63 -44.24
C GLN A 1116 12.38 28.18 -43.74
N PRO A 1117 12.12 27.20 -44.62
CA PRO A 1117 11.98 25.80 -44.23
C PRO A 1117 13.31 25.24 -43.72
N LEU A 1118 13.25 24.22 -42.86
CA LEU A 1118 14.43 23.45 -42.44
C LEU A 1118 15.23 23.04 -43.69
N SER A 1119 16.49 23.47 -43.75
CA SER A 1119 17.40 23.18 -44.86
C SER A 1119 18.50 22.24 -44.36
N VAL A 1120 18.74 21.16 -45.10
CA VAL A 1120 19.80 20.20 -44.83
C VAL A 1120 20.66 20.11 -46.09
N VAL A 1121 21.97 20.14 -45.91
CA VAL A 1121 22.96 20.10 -46.99
C VAL A 1121 23.94 18.95 -46.71
N ALA A 1122 24.04 17.99 -47.61
CA ALA A 1122 24.90 16.81 -47.42
C ALA A 1122 25.92 16.62 -48.57
N GLY A 1123 27.16 16.26 -48.20
CA GLY A 1123 28.25 15.92 -49.14
C GLY A 1123 29.13 17.10 -49.62
N ALA A 1124 30.26 16.78 -50.25
CA ALA A 1124 31.29 17.75 -50.67
C ALA A 1124 30.82 18.77 -51.74
N ASN A 1125 29.76 18.44 -52.50
CA ASN A 1125 29.17 19.30 -53.53
C ASN A 1125 27.99 20.16 -53.03
N ALA A 1126 27.73 20.18 -51.71
CA ALA A 1126 26.68 21.00 -51.07
C ALA A 1126 25.29 20.84 -51.71
N VAL A 1127 24.76 19.61 -51.75
CA VAL A 1127 23.42 19.36 -52.30
C VAL A 1127 22.37 19.76 -51.26
N GLU A 1128 21.55 20.78 -51.57
CA GLU A 1128 20.47 21.27 -50.71
C GLU A 1128 19.20 20.42 -50.88
N LEU A 1129 18.67 19.89 -49.77
CA LEU A 1129 17.45 19.07 -49.76
C LEU A 1129 16.22 19.99 -49.91
N THR A 1130 15.50 19.89 -51.04
CA THR A 1130 14.32 20.72 -51.35
C THR A 1130 13.03 20.19 -50.71
N ASP A 1131 12.01 21.06 -50.61
CA ASP A 1131 10.74 20.93 -49.84
C ASP A 1131 9.84 19.69 -50.04
N ASP A 1132 10.15 18.76 -50.96
CA ASP A 1132 9.32 17.58 -51.21
C ASP A 1132 9.87 16.35 -50.44
N ALA A 1133 9.23 16.02 -49.31
CA ALA A 1133 9.62 14.92 -48.41
C ALA A 1133 9.42 13.50 -48.99
N SER A 1134 9.06 13.35 -50.27
CA SER A 1134 8.69 12.06 -50.85
C SER A 1134 9.84 11.28 -51.52
N ALA A 1135 10.99 11.91 -51.82
CA ALA A 1135 12.15 11.21 -52.39
C ALA A 1135 13.49 11.75 -51.84
N PRO A 1136 14.35 10.88 -51.28
CA PRO A 1136 15.65 11.29 -50.74
C PRO A 1136 16.60 11.67 -51.88
N VAL A 1137 17.38 12.74 -51.68
CA VAL A 1137 18.41 13.15 -52.64
C VAL A 1137 19.67 12.30 -52.45
N THR A 1138 20.19 11.71 -53.53
CA THR A 1138 21.38 10.85 -53.49
C THR A 1138 22.68 11.66 -53.41
N VAL A 1139 23.50 11.39 -52.40
CA VAL A 1139 24.85 11.91 -52.21
C VAL A 1139 25.84 10.75 -52.37
N ARG A 1140 26.88 10.94 -53.19
CA ARG A 1140 27.91 9.93 -53.43
C ARG A 1140 29.18 10.23 -52.65
N ALA A 1141 29.71 9.23 -51.95
CA ALA A 1141 30.94 9.33 -51.18
C ALA A 1141 31.75 8.02 -51.28
N GLU A 1142 33.08 8.12 -51.25
CA GLU A 1142 33.95 6.95 -51.19
C GLU A 1142 34.00 6.38 -49.77
N GLU A 1143 34.15 5.06 -49.65
CA GLU A 1143 34.30 4.39 -48.35
C GLU A 1143 35.49 4.98 -47.56
N GLY A 1144 35.29 5.24 -46.27
CA GLY A 1144 36.29 5.83 -45.37
C GLY A 1144 36.38 7.37 -45.41
N THR A 1145 35.59 8.05 -46.24
CA THR A 1145 35.57 9.53 -46.28
C THR A 1145 34.55 10.12 -45.30
N GLN A 1146 34.84 11.30 -44.74
CA GLN A 1146 33.90 12.04 -43.89
C GLN A 1146 32.86 12.75 -44.75
N VAL A 1147 31.58 12.47 -44.53
CA VAL A 1147 30.43 13.10 -45.16
C VAL A 1147 29.97 14.26 -44.28
N PRO A 1148 30.15 15.53 -44.70
CA PRO A 1148 29.62 16.67 -43.96
C PRO A 1148 28.10 16.79 -44.16
N VAL A 1149 27.37 17.14 -43.10
CA VAL A 1149 25.94 17.45 -43.13
C VAL A 1149 25.67 18.74 -42.37
N ALA A 1150 25.28 19.81 -43.07
CA ALA A 1150 24.91 21.09 -42.46
C ALA A 1150 23.37 21.20 -42.36
N VAL A 1151 22.86 21.51 -41.19
CA VAL A 1151 21.44 21.75 -40.88
C VAL A 1151 21.24 23.22 -40.56
N ARG A 1152 20.35 23.90 -41.27
CA ARG A 1152 20.12 25.35 -41.19
C ARG A 1152 18.63 25.66 -41.03
N HIS A 1153 18.34 26.86 -40.53
CA HIS A 1153 16.97 27.34 -40.30
C HIS A 1153 16.19 26.41 -39.37
N ILE A 1154 16.82 26.01 -38.28
CA ILE A 1154 16.23 25.07 -37.32
C ILE A 1154 14.94 25.71 -36.77
N PRO A 1155 13.77 25.09 -36.96
CA PRO A 1155 12.48 25.73 -36.72
C PRO A 1155 12.24 26.07 -35.24
N MET A 1156 12.90 25.36 -34.33
CA MET A 1156 12.69 25.45 -32.90
C MET A 1156 13.92 25.00 -32.13
N ALA A 1157 14.15 25.59 -30.95
CA ALA A 1157 15.22 25.14 -30.07
C ALA A 1157 14.98 23.70 -29.59
N GLY A 1158 16.03 22.90 -29.54
CA GLY A 1158 16.01 21.50 -29.09
C GLY A 1158 17.06 20.65 -29.80
N GLN A 1159 16.98 19.34 -29.62
CA GLN A 1159 17.94 18.42 -30.23
C GLN A 1159 17.68 18.25 -31.71
N VAL A 1160 18.75 18.40 -32.50
CA VAL A 1160 18.82 17.94 -33.88
C VAL A 1160 19.62 16.65 -33.90
N THR A 1161 19.08 15.65 -34.58
CA THR A 1161 19.65 14.30 -34.64
C THR A 1161 19.77 13.87 -36.10
N LEU A 1162 20.83 13.14 -36.42
CA LEU A 1162 21.09 12.56 -37.74
C LEU A 1162 21.14 11.04 -37.60
N TRP A 1163 20.38 10.35 -38.44
CA TRP A 1163 20.14 8.92 -38.36
C TRP A 1163 20.42 8.23 -39.67
N ALA A 1164 20.88 6.98 -39.59
CA ALA A 1164 20.67 5.99 -40.62
C ALA A 1164 19.24 5.44 -40.45
N ASN A 1165 18.40 5.56 -41.47
CA ASN A 1165 16.97 5.27 -41.38
C ASN A 1165 16.72 3.76 -41.22
N SER A 1166 17.55 2.91 -41.81
CA SER A 1166 17.45 1.46 -41.65
C SER A 1166 18.04 1.05 -40.31
N GLY A 1167 17.19 0.59 -39.39
CA GLY A 1167 17.61 0.21 -38.03
C GLY A 1167 17.79 1.38 -37.06
N HIS A 1168 17.43 2.61 -37.46
CA HIS A 1168 17.40 3.82 -36.63
C HIS A 1168 18.71 4.10 -35.87
N LYS A 1169 19.86 3.92 -36.53
CA LYS A 1169 21.19 4.12 -35.92
C LYS A 1169 21.52 5.61 -35.85
N LEU A 1170 21.78 6.13 -34.65
CA LEU A 1170 22.21 7.53 -34.47
C LEU A 1170 23.64 7.73 -34.98
N LEU A 1171 23.85 8.76 -35.79
CA LEU A 1171 25.16 9.13 -36.35
C LEU A 1171 25.70 10.42 -35.75
N GLY A 1172 24.82 11.31 -35.28
CA GLY A 1172 25.20 12.53 -34.60
C GLY A 1172 23.99 13.24 -33.99
N HIS A 1173 24.19 13.94 -32.88
CA HIS A 1173 23.17 14.78 -32.28
C HIS A 1173 23.77 16.06 -31.69
N GLN A 1174 23.01 17.16 -31.69
CA GLN A 1174 23.44 18.42 -31.08
C GLN A 1174 22.22 19.28 -30.71
N ASP A 1175 22.30 19.99 -29.58
CA ASP A 1175 21.30 20.99 -29.20
C ASP A 1175 21.45 22.25 -30.06
N ALA A 1176 20.33 22.74 -30.58
CA ALA A 1176 20.26 24.01 -31.31
C ALA A 1176 19.29 24.98 -30.68
N GLN A 1177 19.50 26.26 -30.99
CA GLN A 1177 18.54 27.32 -30.80
C GLN A 1177 17.65 27.48 -32.03
N ALA A 1178 16.46 28.07 -31.88
CA ALA A 1178 15.60 28.41 -33.01
C ALA A 1178 16.33 29.36 -33.98
N GLY A 1179 16.21 29.11 -35.27
CA GLY A 1179 16.95 29.80 -36.35
C GLY A 1179 18.44 29.40 -36.46
N GLY A 1180 18.92 28.48 -35.62
CA GLY A 1180 20.32 28.07 -35.57
C GLY A 1180 20.81 27.28 -36.78
N THR A 1181 22.12 26.99 -36.78
CA THR A 1181 22.80 26.10 -37.73
C THR A 1181 23.64 25.09 -36.96
N ILE A 1182 23.61 23.83 -37.40
CA ILE A 1182 24.42 22.73 -36.88
C ILE A 1182 25.17 22.08 -38.04
N ASP A 1183 26.43 21.72 -37.83
CA ASP A 1183 27.23 20.94 -38.77
C ASP A 1183 27.58 19.59 -38.14
N PHE A 1184 27.21 18.50 -38.80
CA PHE A 1184 27.62 17.13 -38.49
C PHE A 1184 28.67 16.64 -39.49
N SER A 1185 29.42 15.61 -39.11
CA SER A 1185 30.19 14.80 -40.06
C SER A 1185 30.25 13.36 -39.57
N PHE A 1186 30.12 12.40 -40.49
CA PHE A 1186 30.29 10.98 -40.18
C PHE A 1186 31.06 10.27 -41.30
N GLU A 1187 31.70 9.14 -40.98
CA GLU A 1187 32.45 8.36 -41.96
C GLU A 1187 31.51 7.50 -42.82
N MET A 1188 31.70 7.55 -44.15
CA MET A 1188 31.03 6.67 -45.10
C MET A 1188 31.53 5.23 -44.95
N LYS A 1189 30.61 4.27 -44.76
CA LYS A 1189 30.89 2.85 -44.60
C LYS A 1189 30.18 2.03 -45.67
N ALA A 1190 30.68 0.84 -45.99
CA ALA A 1190 30.03 -0.04 -46.95
C ALA A 1190 28.59 -0.45 -46.56
N GLU A 1191 28.29 -0.54 -45.26
CA GLU A 1191 26.95 -0.84 -44.75
C GLU A 1191 25.89 0.25 -45.04
N TYR A 1192 26.34 1.47 -45.38
CA TYR A 1192 25.50 2.64 -45.66
C TYR A 1192 25.16 2.82 -47.16
N ASP A 1193 25.62 1.91 -48.03
CA ASP A 1193 25.39 2.00 -49.47
C ASP A 1193 23.91 1.78 -49.84
N GLY A 1194 23.30 2.77 -50.49
CA GLY A 1194 21.89 2.74 -50.88
C GLY A 1194 20.92 3.01 -49.72
N GLU A 1195 21.40 3.37 -48.53
CA GLU A 1195 20.59 3.62 -47.35
C GLU A 1195 20.05 5.07 -47.32
N ASP A 1196 18.83 5.24 -46.81
CA ASP A 1196 18.27 6.55 -46.48
C ASP A 1196 18.75 7.03 -45.11
N PHE A 1197 19.09 8.31 -45.03
CA PHE A 1197 19.49 9.01 -43.83
C PHE A 1197 18.45 10.07 -43.54
N VAL A 1198 18.25 10.36 -42.26
CA VAL A 1198 17.24 11.31 -41.83
C VAL A 1198 17.78 12.25 -40.78
N VAL A 1199 17.58 13.54 -41.00
CA VAL A 1199 17.76 14.59 -40.00
C VAL A 1199 16.42 14.82 -39.33
N VAL A 1200 16.38 14.74 -38.00
CA VAL A 1200 15.18 14.99 -37.20
C VAL A 1200 15.45 16.15 -36.24
N THR A 1201 14.53 17.10 -36.22
CA THR A 1201 14.46 18.22 -35.28
C THR A 1201 13.21 18.06 -34.41
N PRO A 1202 12.98 18.87 -33.36
CA PRO A 1202 11.79 18.74 -32.52
C PRO A 1202 10.47 18.87 -33.28
N THR A 1203 10.46 19.49 -34.46
CA THR A 1203 9.24 19.76 -35.22
C THR A 1203 9.29 19.28 -36.67
N ASP A 1204 10.45 19.04 -37.26
CA ASP A 1204 10.60 18.76 -38.70
C ASP A 1204 11.64 17.67 -38.99
N ARG A 1205 11.55 17.04 -40.17
CA ARG A 1205 12.45 15.98 -40.65
C ARG A 1205 12.83 16.13 -42.12
N ARG A 1206 14.03 15.68 -42.50
CA ARG A 1206 14.49 15.65 -43.90
C ARG A 1206 15.28 14.39 -44.22
N TYR A 1207 15.09 13.83 -45.41
CA TYR A 1207 15.73 12.59 -45.85
C TYR A 1207 16.74 12.84 -46.98
N PHE A 1208 17.88 12.14 -46.96
CA PHE A 1208 18.82 12.03 -48.07
C PHE A 1208 19.34 10.61 -48.20
N ARG A 1209 19.82 10.20 -49.37
CA ARG A 1209 20.33 8.84 -49.61
C ARG A 1209 21.83 8.89 -49.83
N LEU A 1210 22.57 7.91 -49.32
CA LEU A 1210 23.98 7.74 -49.69
C LEU A 1210 24.16 6.59 -50.67
N GLU A 1211 25.07 6.76 -51.62
CA GLU A 1211 25.56 5.69 -52.49
C GLU A 1211 27.09 5.71 -52.49
N LEU A 1212 27.72 4.53 -52.46
CA LEU A 1212 29.15 4.43 -52.62
C LEU A 1212 29.57 4.94 -54.00
N GLY A 1213 30.51 5.88 -54.00
CA GLY A 1213 31.15 6.37 -55.23
C GLY A 1213 31.91 5.24 -55.92
N ALA A 1214 31.75 5.10 -57.23
CA ALA A 1214 32.62 4.22 -58.00
C ALA A 1214 34.06 4.77 -57.92
N PRO A 1215 35.09 3.93 -57.69
CA PRO A 1215 36.47 4.40 -57.68
C PRO A 1215 36.77 5.09 -59.02
N GLU A 1216 37.36 6.29 -58.99
CA GLU A 1216 37.77 6.95 -60.24
C GLU A 1216 38.71 6.02 -61.03
N PRO A 1217 38.53 5.88 -62.36
CA PRO A 1217 39.46 5.12 -63.17
C PRO A 1217 40.83 5.80 -63.11
N THR A 1218 41.81 5.11 -62.52
CA THR A 1218 43.21 5.52 -62.53
C THR A 1218 43.70 5.70 -63.97
N VAL A 1219 43.98 6.93 -64.38
CA VAL A 1219 44.60 7.24 -65.67
C VAL A 1219 46.07 6.81 -65.60
N GLU A 1220 46.42 5.69 -66.24
CA GLU A 1220 47.81 5.33 -66.49
C GLU A 1220 48.44 6.26 -67.55
N PRO A 1221 49.71 6.69 -67.40
CA PRO A 1221 50.39 7.51 -68.40
C PRO A 1221 50.80 6.66 -69.61
N THR A 1222 50.22 6.96 -70.78
CA THR A 1222 50.62 6.38 -72.07
C THR A 1222 52.02 6.82 -72.47
N VAL A 1223 52.93 5.85 -72.59
CA VAL A 1223 54.14 5.93 -73.44
C VAL A 1223 53.82 5.17 -74.73
N GLU A 1224 53.86 5.87 -75.87
CA GLU A 1224 53.76 5.23 -77.19
C GLU A 1224 54.89 4.23 -77.42
N PRO A 1225 54.59 3.13 -78.13
CA PRO A 1225 55.39 2.88 -79.32
C PRO A 1225 54.56 2.56 -80.56
N THR A 1226 55.15 2.98 -81.67
CA THR A 1226 54.81 2.80 -83.08
C THR A 1226 54.35 1.40 -83.50
N VAL A 1227 53.20 1.41 -84.18
CA VAL A 1227 52.73 0.62 -85.34
C VAL A 1227 53.71 -0.39 -85.95
N GLU A 1228 53.27 -1.65 -86.07
CA GLU A 1228 53.26 -2.38 -87.35
C GLU A 1228 52.01 -3.29 -87.44
N PRO A 1229 51.35 -3.39 -88.62
CA PRO A 1229 50.10 -4.11 -88.77
C PRO A 1229 50.31 -5.50 -89.40
N THR A 1230 49.51 -6.49 -89.02
CA THR A 1230 49.04 -7.56 -89.93
C THR A 1230 47.96 -8.44 -89.28
N VAL A 1231 46.71 -8.25 -89.71
CA VAL A 1231 45.83 -9.23 -90.41
C VAL A 1231 46.55 -10.57 -90.63
N GLU A 1232 46.14 -11.77 -90.19
CA GLU A 1232 44.85 -12.49 -90.07
C GLU A 1232 45.22 -13.96 -89.65
N PRO A 1233 44.33 -14.97 -89.62
CA PRO A 1233 43.15 -15.19 -88.82
C PRO A 1233 43.23 -16.55 -88.06
N THR A 1234 42.07 -17.00 -87.60
CA THR A 1234 41.62 -18.40 -87.47
C THR A 1234 41.77 -19.12 -86.12
N VAL A 1235 40.57 -19.31 -85.56
CA VAL A 1235 39.99 -20.59 -85.10
C VAL A 1235 40.48 -21.09 -83.73
N GLU A 1236 39.56 -20.99 -82.77
CA GLU A 1236 39.02 -22.03 -81.86
C GLU A 1236 39.89 -23.25 -81.45
N PRO A 1237 39.55 -23.97 -80.36
CA PRO A 1237 38.78 -23.59 -79.17
C PRO A 1237 39.44 -24.09 -77.85
N THR A 1238 38.88 -23.63 -76.73
CA THR A 1238 38.75 -24.34 -75.43
C THR A 1238 39.94 -25.15 -74.89
N VAL A 1239 40.46 -24.74 -73.74
CA VAL A 1239 40.06 -25.29 -72.43
C VAL A 1239 39.99 -24.16 -71.42
#